data_AF-G5K4P5-F1
#
_entry.id   AF-G5K4P5-F1
#
_cell.length_a   1.000
_cell.length_b   1.000
_cell.length_c   1.000
_cell.angle_alpha   90.00
_cell.angle_beta   90.00
_cell.angle_gamma   90.00
#
_symmetry.space_group_name_H-M   'P 1'
#
loop_
_entity.id
_entity.type
_entity.pdbx_description
1 polymer ?
#
loop_
_entity_poly.entity_id
_entity_poly.type
_entity_poly.pdbx_seq_one_letter_code
_entity_poly.pdbx_strand_id
1 'polypeptide(L)'
;MNYKNVNKLVRLGVTFGLLFWQLATPIGQAAFMQVKEPSSTSISSDSEDELRSQKQESTDNKELVSENGNVKISVKNESGFEPDALIKATLNSESKARDKQKNYTQDIEKMSLELRKQGRSISDVDLVSIECSTKQLSDITTTLTFINGLTLAGLEKNKQNIRVGVVLPDGQVQIVTPVTEQGEDGHIRNLTFTGQIGERLIIVSTNSLMEEQSVSLAQYGTLLIDGSVVVSKQGVKNYSKSITVNILKPKLSSIESSLASKDFEIVKKIDNLYTWDEHFDVLDFVSDDYEVLKAEFQSATDAEPTLKEMLFGHYRVVTARPEQNKIRAIKSNTINIYIRSTKPLGLKPMPISSSIIQPRGFRSYRAARNMQAENSHSELEHHKRIDYLGDQKDNPDTTVDDKERGHDTSDLYRLYLDMTGKKQPLDVLVVVDRSGSMQEGIGSVQKYRYYAQRWDNYYGRWIYHGTFDYPSYQGEYFDRDQIRYQYRGTVSISDGIRRDDAVKNSLLGVNGLLQRFVNINPENKLSVIGFQGSVDYPAGKWYPNQSQRGGFYQPNLHSSRDADTLKGWSTNSLLDSHTLTALHNNGTNYHAALLKANEMLNEVKDDGRRKIMIFISDGVPTFYFGEDGYRSGNGSSNDSNNVTQSQVGSKLAIDEFKDRHPNLSIYSLGVSKDINSDTSSSSPVVLKYLSGDNYYYSITDTVELEKTANKIVEDSKIFNLIISDSLSQYVDYYEQKPDILVTRISKSTKKVQTLFKNGQITNEGKYIVENVLFTPKTDIQSKGKVTLTFKPDYKVDDEYTYTLSFNVKASDKAYESYKDMQGKYSVNGENDTDYSGNQTSSGKGGLPSNSDASINYMADSRQQKLPYPHPVIQVKTIPVSFTKVDASDTSKKLDGVMFELRMADKKTVWEKGTTGSDGKVTFKYLQKGKTYYLYETKTRIGYTLPENPWEVKVDSNGKITVTHPIEGNLASKDETYIIKNHKIYRLPSSGGRGSQVFIVIGSMMVTTTILLYKRHSRKKVEN
;
A
#
# COMPACT_ATOMS: atom_id res chain seq x y z
N MET A 1 39.04 25.92 7.53
CA MET A 1 40.41 26.48 7.52
C MET A 1 41.18 25.91 8.71
N ASN A 2 42.29 25.20 8.44
CA ASN A 2 43.53 24.98 9.21
C ASN A 2 43.55 24.83 10.75
N TYR A 3 44.43 24.04 11.38
CA TYR A 3 45.26 22.86 11.09
C TYR A 3 46.05 22.63 12.40
N LYS A 4 46.23 21.36 12.81
CA LYS A 4 47.35 20.78 13.59
C LYS A 4 47.83 21.38 14.93
N ASN A 5 47.70 20.54 15.97
CA ASN A 5 48.78 19.87 16.74
C ASN A 5 50.14 20.57 16.93
N VAL A 6 50.75 20.41 18.12
CA VAL A 6 51.83 19.42 18.37
C VAL A 6 52.58 19.65 19.72
N ASN A 7 52.83 18.53 20.42
CA ASN A 7 53.96 18.12 21.32
C ASN A 7 53.57 17.78 22.79
N LYS A 8 53.54 16.50 23.23
CA LYS A 8 54.64 15.51 23.52
C LYS A 8 55.62 16.03 24.60
N LEU A 9 55.99 15.30 25.68
CA LEU A 9 56.66 13.98 25.68
C LEU A 9 56.94 13.47 27.14
N VAL A 10 57.10 12.13 27.32
CA VAL A 10 57.82 11.36 28.40
C VAL A 10 57.18 11.24 29.79
N ARG A 11 57.24 10.13 30.57
CA ARG A 11 57.31 8.64 30.46
C ARG A 11 57.61 8.12 31.91
N LEU A 12 57.44 6.81 32.12
CA LEU A 12 57.84 5.95 33.27
C LEU A 12 56.93 6.01 34.52
N GLY A 13 56.49 4.92 35.14
CA GLY A 13 56.68 3.48 34.92
C GLY A 13 56.50 2.70 36.24
N VAL A 14 56.09 1.41 36.15
CA VAL A 14 56.51 0.28 37.04
C VAL A 14 55.83 0.26 38.45
N THR A 15 55.21 -0.79 39.02
CA THR A 15 55.13 -2.26 38.77
C THR A 15 54.28 -2.99 39.85
N PHE A 16 53.88 -4.25 39.54
CA PHE A 16 53.73 -5.48 40.38
C PHE A 16 52.78 -5.45 41.61
N GLY A 17 51.98 -6.47 41.93
CA GLY A 17 51.83 -7.86 41.45
C GLY A 17 51.20 -8.74 42.56
N LEU A 18 50.97 -10.03 42.23
CA LEU A 18 50.61 -11.20 43.08
C LEU A 18 49.08 -11.52 43.17
N LEU A 19 48.59 -12.77 43.05
CA LEU A 19 49.16 -14.08 43.40
C LEU A 19 48.64 -15.26 42.52
N PHE A 20 49.60 -16.15 42.21
CA PHE A 20 49.63 -17.62 42.26
C PHE A 20 48.62 -18.59 41.59
N TRP A 21 49.25 -19.50 40.85
CA TRP A 21 48.86 -20.80 40.28
C TRP A 21 48.51 -21.91 41.29
N GLN A 22 47.74 -22.92 40.82
CA GLN A 22 48.14 -24.35 40.85
C GLN A 22 47.38 -25.25 39.83
N LEU A 23 48.17 -26.04 39.08
CA LEU A 23 48.04 -27.45 38.66
C LEU A 23 46.90 -27.94 37.73
N ALA A 24 47.25 -28.33 36.49
CA ALA A 24 47.53 -29.73 36.07
C ALA A 24 47.82 -29.81 34.53
N THR A 25 48.74 -30.68 34.13
CA THR A 25 49.35 -30.86 32.78
C THR A 25 48.96 -32.25 32.19
N PRO A 26 49.58 -32.81 31.11
CA PRO A 26 49.77 -32.38 29.70
C PRO A 26 49.51 -33.52 28.64
N ILE A 27 49.96 -33.28 27.37
CA ILE A 27 50.41 -34.23 26.28
C ILE A 27 49.44 -34.37 25.08
N GLY A 28 49.85 -34.27 23.79
CA GLY A 28 51.18 -34.26 23.14
C GLY A 28 51.22 -33.47 21.81
N GLN A 29 52.34 -32.79 21.51
CA GLN A 29 53.44 -33.12 20.57
C GLN A 29 53.05 -33.10 19.07
N ALA A 30 53.47 -32.15 18.22
CA ALA A 30 54.82 -31.74 17.73
C ALA A 30 55.48 -32.82 16.83
N ALA A 31 56.03 -32.54 15.64
CA ALA A 31 57.23 -31.74 15.35
C ALA A 31 57.24 -31.25 13.87
N PHE A 32 57.59 -30.00 13.52
CA PHE A 32 58.90 -29.32 13.44
C PHE A 32 59.89 -29.83 12.36
N MET A 33 60.25 -28.97 11.41
CA MET A 33 61.65 -28.52 11.23
C MET A 33 61.76 -27.19 10.47
N GLN A 34 62.73 -26.39 10.92
CA GLN A 34 63.07 -25.00 10.57
C GLN A 34 63.94 -24.87 9.30
N VAL A 35 63.65 -23.86 8.46
CA VAL A 35 64.38 -22.59 8.20
C VAL A 35 65.77 -22.69 7.54
N LYS A 36 65.90 -22.10 6.35
CA LYS A 36 66.80 -20.96 6.06
C LYS A 36 66.65 -20.43 4.61
N GLU A 37 66.26 -19.17 4.48
CA GLU A 37 66.71 -18.25 3.42
C GLU A 37 68.19 -17.83 3.68
N PRO A 38 68.88 -17.01 2.85
CA PRO A 38 68.52 -16.27 1.61
C PRO A 38 69.54 -16.61 0.46
N SER A 39 69.70 -15.98 -0.71
CA SER A 39 69.67 -14.58 -1.16
C SER A 39 70.00 -14.54 -2.68
N SER A 40 69.44 -13.56 -3.40
CA SER A 40 69.98 -12.81 -4.57
C SER A 40 70.82 -13.55 -5.64
N THR A 41 70.68 -13.36 -6.97
CA THR A 41 70.75 -12.09 -7.73
C THR A 41 70.59 -12.39 -9.23
N SER A 42 69.95 -11.46 -9.96
CA SER A 42 70.19 -11.00 -11.35
C SER A 42 70.54 -11.95 -12.54
N ILE A 43 69.58 -12.00 -13.49
CA ILE A 43 69.63 -11.52 -14.92
C ILE A 43 70.59 -12.16 -15.96
N SER A 44 69.96 -12.58 -17.08
CA SER A 44 70.38 -12.69 -18.52
C SER A 44 71.51 -13.68 -18.88
N SER A 45 71.55 -14.35 -20.03
CA SER A 45 70.70 -14.47 -21.23
C SER A 45 71.16 -15.72 -22.02
N ASP A 46 70.36 -16.06 -23.03
CA ASP A 46 70.73 -16.69 -24.31
C ASP A 46 70.69 -18.22 -24.52
N SER A 47 69.87 -18.52 -25.54
CA SER A 47 70.05 -19.44 -26.67
C SER A 47 69.80 -20.94 -26.54
N GLU A 48 68.72 -21.30 -27.24
CA GLU A 48 68.63 -22.33 -28.29
C GLU A 48 68.38 -23.81 -27.94
N ASP A 49 67.16 -24.19 -28.33
CA ASP A 49 66.73 -25.37 -29.09
C ASP A 49 66.70 -26.78 -28.49
N GLU A 50 65.44 -27.16 -28.27
CA GLU A 50 64.76 -28.39 -28.74
C GLU A 50 65.45 -29.75 -28.49
N LEU A 51 64.83 -30.54 -27.61
CA LEU A 51 63.97 -31.64 -28.07
C LEU A 51 63.07 -32.18 -26.93
N ARG A 52 61.77 -32.06 -27.18
CA ARG A 52 60.65 -32.93 -26.74
C ARG A 52 60.89 -33.91 -25.58
N SER A 53 60.16 -33.67 -24.49
CA SER A 53 59.52 -34.70 -23.67
C SER A 53 58.33 -34.08 -22.95
N GLN A 54 57.14 -34.61 -23.22
CA GLN A 54 55.85 -34.18 -22.69
C GLN A 54 55.85 -34.12 -21.16
N LYS A 55 55.45 -32.97 -20.62
CA LYS A 55 54.75 -32.90 -19.33
C LYS A 55 53.57 -31.96 -19.49
N GLN A 56 52.40 -32.56 -19.37
CA GLN A 56 51.08 -31.96 -19.45
C GLN A 56 50.95 -30.93 -18.31
N GLU A 57 50.97 -29.65 -18.64
CA GLU A 57 50.62 -28.56 -17.71
C GLU A 57 49.12 -28.60 -17.45
N SER A 58 48.75 -28.62 -16.16
CA SER A 58 47.38 -28.49 -15.66
C SER A 58 46.81 -27.11 -16.05
N THR A 59 45.87 -27.11 -16.98
CA THR A 59 45.18 -25.94 -17.55
C THR A 59 43.99 -25.50 -16.68
N ASP A 60 44.26 -25.21 -15.40
CA ASP A 60 43.18 -25.01 -14.40
C ASP A 60 42.76 -23.54 -14.19
N ASN A 61 43.61 -22.58 -14.60
CA ASN A 61 43.36 -21.13 -14.45
C ASN A 61 43.39 -20.41 -15.81
N LYS A 62 42.35 -19.65 -16.12
CA LYS A 62 42.33 -18.70 -17.26
C LYS A 62 42.16 -17.27 -16.71
N GLU A 63 43.13 -16.40 -16.96
CA GLU A 63 43.07 -14.98 -16.60
C GLU A 63 42.71 -14.16 -17.86
N LEU A 64 41.73 -13.26 -17.73
CA LEU A 64 41.22 -12.44 -18.81
C LEU A 64 41.18 -10.97 -18.37
N VAL A 65 41.65 -10.07 -19.22
CA VAL A 65 41.71 -8.63 -18.94
C VAL A 65 40.69 -7.91 -19.83
N SER A 66 39.84 -7.05 -19.25
CA SER A 66 38.86 -6.28 -20.02
C SER A 66 39.53 -5.27 -20.97
N GLU A 67 38.89 -4.99 -22.11
CA GLU A 67 39.40 -4.09 -23.16
C GLU A 67 39.74 -2.66 -22.68
N ASN A 68 39.11 -2.20 -21.60
CA ASN A 68 39.27 -0.85 -21.06
C ASN A 68 40.25 -0.78 -19.87
N GLY A 69 40.77 -1.93 -19.42
CA GLY A 69 41.76 -1.99 -18.33
C GLY A 69 41.25 -1.59 -16.93
N ASN A 70 39.92 -1.60 -16.68
CA ASN A 70 39.35 -1.21 -15.38
C ASN A 70 38.90 -2.40 -14.51
N VAL A 71 38.59 -3.55 -15.12
CA VAL A 71 38.27 -4.80 -14.43
C VAL A 71 39.04 -5.96 -15.07
N LYS A 72 39.69 -6.79 -14.26
CA LYS A 72 40.23 -8.10 -14.68
C LYS A 72 39.32 -9.21 -14.17
N ILE A 73 39.14 -10.26 -14.95
CA ILE A 73 38.36 -11.43 -14.54
C ILE A 73 39.27 -12.64 -14.58
N SER A 74 39.46 -13.29 -13.45
CA SER A 74 40.19 -14.55 -13.33
C SER A 74 39.19 -15.66 -13.03
N VAL A 75 39.23 -16.73 -13.81
CA VAL A 75 38.36 -17.90 -13.61
C VAL A 75 39.20 -19.14 -13.35
N LYS A 76 38.83 -19.90 -12.33
CA LYS A 76 39.49 -21.13 -11.90
C LYS A 76 38.48 -22.27 -11.84
N ASN A 77 38.81 -23.39 -12.47
CA ASN A 77 38.06 -24.64 -12.39
C ASN A 77 38.93 -25.73 -11.79
N GLU A 78 38.49 -26.38 -10.71
CA GLU A 78 39.24 -27.47 -10.06
C GLU A 78 39.28 -28.75 -10.91
N SER A 79 38.39 -28.87 -11.91
CA SER A 79 38.35 -29.99 -12.87
C SER A 79 39.02 -29.68 -14.21
N GLY A 80 39.63 -28.50 -14.37
CA GLY A 80 40.18 -28.02 -15.64
C GLY A 80 39.13 -27.49 -16.62
N PHE A 81 39.58 -26.71 -17.61
CA PHE A 81 38.74 -26.21 -18.72
C PHE A 81 38.92 -27.09 -19.97
N GLU A 82 37.86 -27.24 -20.78
CA GLU A 82 37.97 -27.89 -22.09
C GLU A 82 39.00 -27.18 -23.00
N PRO A 83 39.70 -27.92 -23.88
CA PRO A 83 40.79 -27.39 -24.71
C PRO A 83 40.41 -26.20 -25.61
N ASP A 84 39.13 -26.05 -25.94
CA ASP A 84 38.54 -25.06 -26.85
C ASP A 84 37.58 -24.08 -26.15
N ALA A 85 37.48 -24.11 -24.82
CA ALA A 85 36.65 -23.17 -24.08
C ALA A 85 37.17 -21.72 -24.21
N LEU A 86 36.41 -20.87 -24.91
CA LEU A 86 36.65 -19.44 -25.02
C LEU A 86 35.81 -18.70 -23.98
N ILE A 87 36.49 -17.93 -23.13
CA ILE A 87 35.86 -17.03 -22.16
C ILE A 87 36.43 -15.65 -22.47
N LYS A 88 35.56 -14.69 -22.75
CA LYS A 88 35.87 -13.27 -22.96
C LYS A 88 35.02 -12.45 -22.00
N ALA A 89 35.56 -11.36 -21.49
CA ALA A 89 34.83 -10.49 -20.59
C ALA A 89 35.04 -9.03 -20.95
N THR A 90 33.94 -8.29 -21.07
CA THR A 90 33.98 -6.89 -21.50
C THR A 90 33.17 -6.07 -20.51
N LEU A 91 33.85 -5.18 -19.78
CA LEU A 91 33.18 -4.21 -18.93
C LEU A 91 32.50 -3.18 -19.84
N ASN A 92 31.17 -3.13 -19.83
CA ASN A 92 30.46 -2.20 -20.66
C ASN A 92 30.56 -0.79 -20.04
N SER A 93 31.43 0.05 -20.58
CA SER A 93 31.29 1.50 -20.46
C SER A 93 29.96 1.88 -21.12
N GLU A 94 29.04 2.48 -20.37
CA GLU A 94 27.71 2.96 -20.78
C GLU A 94 27.40 2.83 -22.28
N SER A 95 26.92 1.65 -22.71
CA SER A 95 26.63 1.46 -24.13
C SER A 95 25.44 2.34 -24.50
N LYS A 96 25.64 3.30 -25.41
CA LYS A 96 24.58 4.18 -25.93
C LYS A 96 23.52 3.45 -26.78
N ALA A 97 23.63 2.13 -26.96
CA ALA A 97 22.70 1.32 -27.74
C ALA A 97 21.45 0.96 -26.92
N ARG A 98 20.28 1.43 -27.38
CA ARG A 98 18.97 1.26 -26.71
C ARG A 98 18.62 -0.19 -26.37
N ASP A 99 18.95 -1.14 -27.23
CA ASP A 99 18.56 -2.54 -27.07
C ASP A 99 19.34 -3.22 -25.92
N LYS A 100 20.61 -2.85 -25.70
CA LYS A 100 21.41 -3.38 -24.58
C LYS A 100 20.90 -2.86 -23.23
N GLN A 101 20.48 -1.59 -23.14
CA GLN A 101 19.95 -1.00 -21.91
C GLN A 101 18.62 -1.63 -21.46
N LYS A 102 17.76 -2.01 -22.42
CA LYS A 102 16.51 -2.72 -22.14
C LYS A 102 16.78 -4.09 -21.50
N ASN A 103 17.73 -4.84 -22.05
CA ASN A 103 18.08 -6.16 -21.52
C ASN A 103 18.64 -6.06 -20.10
N TYR A 104 19.47 -5.06 -19.79
CA TYR A 104 19.99 -4.85 -18.42
C TYR A 104 18.90 -4.51 -17.41
N THR A 105 17.94 -3.66 -17.78
CA THR A 105 16.81 -3.34 -16.89
C THR A 105 16.02 -4.59 -16.54
N GLN A 106 15.75 -5.45 -17.53
CA GLN A 106 15.01 -6.70 -17.33
C GLN A 106 15.76 -7.69 -16.43
N ASP A 107 17.08 -7.78 -16.52
CA ASP A 107 17.82 -8.66 -15.61
C ASP A 107 17.86 -8.11 -14.18
N ILE A 108 17.95 -6.79 -14.01
CA ILE A 108 17.89 -6.14 -12.70
C ILE A 108 16.51 -6.34 -12.07
N GLU A 109 15.43 -6.24 -12.85
CA GLU A 109 14.06 -6.56 -12.39
C GLU A 109 13.96 -8.00 -11.86
N LYS A 110 14.49 -8.97 -12.62
CA LYS A 110 14.55 -10.37 -12.19
C LYS A 110 15.38 -10.56 -10.93
N MET A 111 16.54 -9.90 -10.85
CA MET A 111 17.38 -9.93 -9.65
C MET A 111 16.67 -9.35 -8.43
N SER A 112 15.98 -8.22 -8.61
CA SER A 112 15.23 -7.55 -7.56
C SER A 112 14.11 -8.45 -7.03
N LEU A 113 13.40 -9.15 -7.92
CA LEU A 113 12.39 -10.14 -7.54
C LEU A 113 12.98 -11.29 -6.71
N GLU A 114 14.12 -11.85 -7.11
CA GLU A 114 14.78 -12.92 -6.33
C GLU A 114 15.33 -12.42 -4.97
N LEU A 115 15.82 -11.18 -4.90
CA LEU A 115 16.26 -10.56 -3.63
C LEU A 115 15.10 -10.30 -2.68
N ARG A 116 13.92 -9.91 -3.18
CA ARG A 116 12.72 -9.73 -2.36
C ARG A 116 12.32 -11.01 -1.65
N LYS A 117 12.42 -12.17 -2.32
CA LYS A 117 12.17 -13.49 -1.69
C LYS A 117 13.11 -13.78 -0.51
N GLN A 118 14.26 -13.10 -0.46
CA GLN A 118 15.24 -13.19 0.63
C GLN A 118 15.11 -12.03 1.65
N GLY A 119 14.06 -11.22 1.58
CA GLY A 119 13.86 -10.06 2.46
C GLY A 119 14.85 -8.92 2.21
N ARG A 120 15.33 -8.75 0.97
CA ARG A 120 16.33 -7.73 0.60
C ARG A 120 15.85 -6.85 -0.54
N SER A 121 16.28 -5.59 -0.55
CA SER A 121 16.06 -4.63 -1.65
C SER A 121 17.38 -4.10 -2.20
N ILE A 122 17.38 -3.68 -3.45
CA ILE A 122 18.55 -3.14 -4.14
C ILE A 122 18.77 -1.67 -3.74
N SER A 123 19.97 -1.35 -3.30
CA SER A 123 20.40 0.01 -2.95
C SER A 123 21.10 0.70 -4.11
N ASP A 124 22.03 0.01 -4.76
CA ASP A 124 22.80 0.49 -5.90
C ASP A 124 23.23 -0.69 -6.78
N VAL A 125 23.48 -0.43 -8.07
CA VAL A 125 23.80 -1.45 -9.07
C VAL A 125 25.02 -1.05 -9.89
N ASP A 126 25.89 -2.03 -10.16
CA ASP A 126 26.91 -1.98 -11.21
C ASP A 126 26.84 -3.26 -12.08
N LEU A 127 27.29 -3.19 -13.34
CA LEU A 127 27.08 -4.25 -14.33
C LEU A 127 28.40 -4.67 -14.99
N VAL A 128 28.60 -5.98 -15.12
CA VAL A 128 29.73 -6.58 -15.86
C VAL A 128 29.18 -7.55 -16.91
N SER A 129 29.50 -7.34 -18.20
CA SER A 129 29.09 -8.26 -19.27
C SER A 129 30.17 -9.31 -19.53
N ILE A 130 29.77 -10.56 -19.76
CA ILE A 130 30.66 -11.70 -19.98
C ILE A 130 30.27 -12.41 -21.27
N GLU A 131 31.18 -12.49 -22.23
CA GLU A 131 30.99 -13.29 -23.44
C GLU A 131 31.65 -14.67 -23.24
N CYS A 132 30.85 -15.68 -22.89
CA CYS A 132 31.35 -17.03 -22.66
C CYS A 132 30.75 -18.01 -23.68
N SER A 133 31.58 -18.88 -24.27
CA SER A 133 31.13 -19.92 -25.22
C SER A 133 31.41 -21.34 -24.72
N THR A 134 31.39 -21.57 -23.41
CA THR A 134 31.58 -22.91 -22.82
C THR A 134 30.25 -23.62 -22.59
N LYS A 135 30.22 -24.96 -22.77
CA LYS A 135 29.07 -25.83 -22.43
C LYS A 135 29.19 -26.45 -21.03
N GLN A 136 30.20 -26.05 -20.27
CA GLN A 136 30.54 -26.69 -19.00
C GLN A 136 29.58 -26.24 -17.88
N LEU A 137 28.99 -27.21 -17.17
CA LEU A 137 27.98 -26.99 -16.12
C LEU A 137 28.55 -26.99 -14.69
N SER A 138 29.85 -27.25 -14.53
CA SER A 138 30.52 -27.28 -13.22
C SER A 138 30.72 -25.87 -12.66
N ASP A 139 30.66 -25.72 -11.33
CA ASP A 139 30.94 -24.44 -10.68
C ASP A 139 32.38 -24.00 -10.91
N ILE A 140 32.55 -22.71 -11.21
CA ILE A 140 33.84 -22.06 -11.48
C ILE A 140 34.03 -20.98 -10.41
N THR A 141 35.24 -20.88 -9.87
CA THR A 141 35.59 -19.74 -9.01
C THR A 141 35.96 -18.56 -9.89
N THR A 142 35.17 -17.50 -9.80
CA THR A 142 35.33 -16.26 -10.56
C THR A 142 35.79 -15.14 -9.64
N THR A 143 36.92 -14.52 -9.97
CA THR A 143 37.49 -13.35 -9.28
C THR A 143 37.43 -12.15 -10.20
N LEU A 144 36.74 -11.09 -9.80
CA LEU A 144 36.70 -9.78 -10.45
C LEU A 144 37.66 -8.84 -9.72
N THR A 145 38.66 -8.32 -10.42
CA THR A 145 39.63 -7.35 -9.90
C THR A 145 39.38 -5.96 -10.49
N PHE A 146 38.94 -5.00 -9.67
CA PHE A 146 38.64 -3.63 -10.04
C PHE A 146 39.88 -2.74 -9.88
N ILE A 147 40.50 -2.36 -11.01
CA ILE A 147 41.76 -1.61 -11.05
C ILE A 147 41.62 -0.20 -10.48
N ASN A 148 40.45 0.43 -10.63
CA ASN A 148 40.13 1.73 -10.01
C ASN A 148 39.26 1.61 -8.74
N GLY A 149 38.89 0.38 -8.36
CA GLY A 149 38.01 0.10 -7.24
C GLY A 149 36.52 0.22 -7.60
N LEU A 150 35.70 -0.73 -7.14
CA LEU A 150 34.24 -0.68 -7.30
C LEU A 150 33.63 0.25 -6.26
N THR A 151 32.76 1.16 -6.71
CA THR A 151 31.99 2.07 -5.85
C THR A 151 30.49 1.79 -5.96
N LEU A 152 29.89 1.40 -4.84
CA LEU A 152 28.44 1.25 -4.70
C LEU A 152 28.00 2.08 -3.48
N ALA A 153 26.88 2.78 -3.60
CA ALA A 153 26.25 3.46 -2.47
C ALA A 153 25.67 2.43 -1.48
N GLY A 154 25.58 2.81 -0.20
CA GLY A 154 24.93 1.98 0.83
C GLY A 154 25.72 0.76 1.30
N LEU A 155 27.02 0.67 1.01
CA LEU A 155 27.85 -0.45 1.46
C LEU A 155 28.12 -0.42 2.97
N GLU A 156 27.81 -1.51 3.68
CA GLU A 156 28.06 -1.66 5.13
C GLU A 156 29.56 -1.67 5.47
N LYS A 157 29.93 -1.48 6.75
CA LYS A 157 31.35 -1.47 7.17
C LYS A 157 32.05 -2.81 6.94
N ASN A 158 31.33 -3.93 7.03
CA ASN A 158 31.82 -5.30 6.79
C ASN A 158 31.53 -5.81 5.37
N LYS A 159 30.85 -5.02 4.52
CA LYS A 159 30.52 -5.33 3.12
C LYS A 159 29.76 -6.64 2.87
N GLN A 160 29.11 -7.21 3.90
CA GLN A 160 28.30 -8.42 3.78
C GLN A 160 27.00 -8.21 2.99
N ASN A 161 26.66 -6.96 2.68
CA ASN A 161 25.45 -6.59 1.96
C ASN A 161 25.61 -6.58 0.42
N ILE A 162 26.73 -7.07 -0.12
CA ILE A 162 26.95 -7.19 -1.57
C ILE A 162 26.39 -8.52 -2.08
N ARG A 163 25.74 -8.48 -3.24
CA ARG A 163 25.28 -9.68 -3.97
C ARG A 163 25.68 -9.61 -5.43
N VAL A 164 25.93 -10.77 -6.02
CA VAL A 164 26.15 -10.92 -7.46
C VAL A 164 25.00 -11.72 -8.05
N GLY A 165 24.28 -11.13 -8.99
CA GLY A 165 23.31 -11.81 -9.83
C GLY A 165 24.01 -12.35 -11.08
N VAL A 166 24.03 -13.66 -11.25
CA VAL A 166 24.56 -14.33 -12.44
C VAL A 166 23.40 -14.58 -13.40
N VAL A 167 23.41 -13.92 -14.55
CA VAL A 167 22.40 -14.10 -15.60
C VAL A 167 22.79 -15.29 -16.47
N LEU A 168 22.01 -16.38 -16.39
CA LEU A 168 22.24 -17.61 -17.14
C LEU A 168 21.76 -17.48 -18.60
N PRO A 169 22.22 -18.35 -19.53
CA PRO A 169 21.82 -18.30 -20.95
C PRO A 169 20.31 -18.48 -21.21
N ASP A 170 19.59 -19.10 -20.28
CA ASP A 170 18.13 -19.22 -20.33
C ASP A 170 17.40 -17.95 -19.81
N GLY A 171 18.17 -16.95 -19.36
CA GLY A 171 17.69 -15.68 -18.84
C GLY A 171 17.29 -15.69 -17.37
N GLN A 172 17.52 -16.78 -16.62
CA GLN A 172 17.35 -16.81 -15.15
C GLN A 172 18.48 -16.05 -14.45
N VAL A 173 18.22 -15.56 -13.23
CA VAL A 173 19.22 -14.86 -12.41
C VAL A 173 19.48 -15.61 -11.12
N GLN A 174 20.71 -16.10 -10.93
CA GLN A 174 21.15 -16.75 -9.70
C GLN A 174 21.85 -15.75 -8.78
N ILE A 175 21.46 -15.69 -7.51
CA ILE A 175 22.07 -14.78 -6.52
C ILE A 175 23.19 -15.50 -5.77
N VAL A 176 24.38 -14.92 -5.77
CA VAL A 176 25.57 -15.41 -5.08
C VAL A 176 26.09 -14.36 -4.08
N THR A 177 26.58 -14.82 -2.93
CA THR A 177 27.27 -13.96 -1.95
C THR A 177 28.77 -14.06 -2.20
N PRO A 178 29.44 -12.96 -2.60
CA PRO A 178 30.86 -13.00 -2.87
C PRO A 178 31.71 -12.76 -1.62
N VAL A 179 32.97 -13.19 -1.69
CA VAL A 179 34.05 -12.74 -0.82
C VAL A 179 34.67 -11.48 -1.44
N THR A 180 34.85 -10.42 -0.65
CA THR A 180 35.39 -9.15 -1.16
C THR A 180 36.67 -8.75 -0.45
N GLU A 181 37.64 -8.21 -1.20
CA GLU A 181 38.88 -7.64 -0.66
C GLU A 181 38.95 -6.14 -0.94
N GLN A 182 39.45 -5.39 0.03
CA GLN A 182 39.45 -3.92 0.03
C GLN A 182 40.86 -3.37 -0.18
N GLY A 183 40.95 -2.25 -0.91
CA GLY A 183 42.17 -1.45 -0.99
C GLY A 183 42.31 -0.49 0.19
N GLU A 184 43.49 0.10 0.38
CA GLU A 184 43.75 1.06 1.48
C GLU A 184 42.87 2.31 1.44
N ASP A 185 42.29 2.64 0.28
CA ASP A 185 41.37 3.76 0.05
C ASP A 185 39.90 3.45 0.40
N GLY A 186 39.63 2.21 0.78
CA GLY A 186 38.30 1.76 1.15
C GLY A 186 37.44 1.25 0.00
N HIS A 187 37.95 1.23 -1.24
CA HIS A 187 37.24 0.69 -2.40
C HIS A 187 37.43 -0.82 -2.52
N ILE A 188 36.45 -1.51 -3.14
CA ILE A 188 36.53 -2.96 -3.36
C ILE A 188 37.46 -3.22 -4.53
N ARG A 189 38.52 -3.97 -4.28
CA ARG A 189 39.55 -4.31 -5.27
C ARG A 189 39.31 -5.67 -5.86
N ASN A 190 38.94 -6.67 -5.05
CA ASN A 190 38.60 -7.99 -5.54
C ASN A 190 37.21 -8.41 -5.07
N LEU A 191 36.50 -9.13 -5.93
CA LEU A 191 35.23 -9.79 -5.65
C LEU A 191 35.33 -11.21 -6.18
N THR A 192 35.25 -12.20 -5.29
CA THR A 192 35.40 -13.63 -5.62
C THR A 192 34.14 -14.40 -5.27
N PHE A 193 33.65 -15.23 -6.17
CA PHE A 193 32.52 -16.13 -5.91
C PHE A 193 32.68 -17.45 -6.68
N THR A 194 32.02 -18.50 -6.20
CA THR A 194 32.01 -19.83 -6.84
C THR A 194 30.59 -20.11 -7.33
N GLY A 195 30.43 -20.47 -8.61
CA GLY A 195 29.15 -20.78 -9.24
C GLY A 195 29.26 -20.91 -10.75
N GLN A 196 28.13 -21.05 -11.44
CA GLN A 196 28.09 -21.07 -12.91
C GLN A 196 28.55 -19.73 -13.51
N ILE A 197 29.12 -19.78 -14.71
CA ILE A 197 29.46 -18.57 -15.48
C ILE A 197 28.26 -18.16 -16.33
N GLY A 198 27.67 -17.01 -16.01
CA GLY A 198 26.57 -16.42 -16.76
C GLY A 198 27.05 -15.54 -17.92
N GLU A 199 26.10 -15.14 -18.78
CA GLU A 199 26.35 -14.15 -19.84
C GLU A 199 26.59 -12.74 -19.25
N ARG A 200 26.02 -12.45 -18.08
CA ARG A 200 26.13 -11.14 -17.42
C ARG A 200 26.18 -11.30 -15.90
N LEU A 201 26.93 -10.41 -15.25
CA LEU A 201 26.95 -10.27 -13.80
C LEU A 201 26.35 -8.92 -13.41
N ILE A 202 25.45 -8.96 -12.43
CA ILE A 202 24.83 -7.79 -11.82
C ILE A 202 25.36 -7.69 -10.40
N ILE A 203 26.12 -6.65 -10.09
CA ILE A 203 26.71 -6.47 -8.77
C ILE A 203 25.87 -5.42 -8.05
N VAL A 204 25.31 -5.78 -6.91
CA VAL A 204 24.44 -4.87 -6.17
C VAL A 204 24.88 -4.74 -4.72
N SER A 205 24.67 -3.55 -4.16
CA SER A 205 24.56 -3.38 -2.72
C SER A 205 23.09 -3.54 -2.32
N THR A 206 22.84 -4.23 -1.22
CA THR A 206 21.49 -4.50 -0.73
C THR A 206 21.23 -3.83 0.62
N ASN A 207 19.97 -3.55 0.90
CA ASN A 207 19.46 -3.25 2.22
C ASN A 207 18.49 -4.35 2.65
N SER A 208 18.14 -4.38 3.93
CA SER A 208 16.94 -5.10 4.37
C SER A 208 15.73 -4.48 3.67
N LEU A 209 14.89 -5.32 3.07
CA LEU A 209 13.65 -4.89 2.45
C LEU A 209 12.73 -4.33 3.55
N MET A 210 12.37 -3.06 3.42
CA MET A 210 11.28 -2.50 4.23
C MET A 210 9.96 -3.02 3.66
N GLU A 211 8.96 -3.25 4.50
CA GLU A 211 7.63 -3.64 4.00
C GLU A 211 6.90 -2.45 3.39
N GLU A 212 7.06 -1.27 3.99
CA GLU A 212 6.48 -0.03 3.51
C GLU A 212 7.44 1.15 3.67
N GLN A 213 7.23 2.16 2.82
CA GLN A 213 7.93 3.42 2.79
C GLN A 213 6.91 4.56 2.94
N SER A 214 7.13 5.43 3.93
CA SER A 214 6.29 6.62 4.12
C SER A 214 6.81 7.81 3.32
N VAL A 215 5.96 8.38 2.46
CA VAL A 215 6.27 9.58 1.66
C VAL A 215 5.44 10.76 2.15
N SER A 216 6.10 11.76 2.74
CA SER A 216 5.42 12.97 3.21
C SER A 216 4.91 13.80 2.04
N LEU A 217 3.62 14.16 2.10
CA LEU A 217 2.96 15.07 1.16
C LEU A 217 2.82 16.47 1.76
N ALA A 218 3.71 16.84 2.69
CA ALA A 218 3.64 18.06 3.49
C ALA A 218 2.31 18.16 4.27
N GLN A 219 1.61 19.29 4.17
CA GLN A 219 0.33 19.52 4.87
C GLN A 219 -0.84 18.69 4.32
N TYR A 220 -0.65 17.97 3.20
CA TYR A 220 -1.72 17.23 2.53
C TYR A 220 -1.85 15.79 3.00
N GLY A 221 -0.91 15.30 3.82
CA GLY A 221 -0.92 13.95 4.39
C GLY A 221 0.38 13.19 4.14
N THR A 222 0.27 11.86 4.18
CA THR A 222 1.35 10.90 3.96
C THR A 222 0.85 9.81 3.02
N LEU A 223 1.66 9.47 2.02
CA LEU A 223 1.42 8.31 1.16
C LEU A 223 2.23 7.12 1.69
N LEU A 224 1.57 5.98 1.89
CA LEU A 224 2.24 4.72 2.21
C LEU A 224 2.38 3.91 0.92
N ILE A 225 3.61 3.54 0.58
CA ILE A 225 3.93 2.73 -0.61
C ILE A 225 4.78 1.53 -0.17
N ASP A 226 4.87 0.48 -0.98
CA ASP A 226 5.70 -0.66 -0.63
C ASP A 226 7.18 -0.26 -0.44
N GLY A 227 7.90 -1.00 0.40
CA GLY A 227 9.28 -0.67 0.73
C GLY A 227 10.30 -1.04 -0.35
N SER A 228 9.86 -1.36 -1.56
CA SER A 228 10.73 -1.43 -2.73
C SER A 228 11.01 -0.08 -3.36
N VAL A 229 10.15 0.91 -3.09
CA VAL A 229 10.34 2.26 -3.60
C VAL A 229 11.34 3.01 -2.74
N VAL A 230 12.41 3.47 -3.39
CA VAL A 230 13.49 4.22 -2.75
C VAL A 230 13.27 5.72 -2.90
N VAL A 231 13.41 6.44 -1.79
CA VAL A 231 13.38 7.91 -1.74
C VAL A 231 14.80 8.45 -1.84
N SER A 232 15.17 9.00 -2.99
CA SER A 232 16.53 9.51 -3.24
C SER A 232 16.77 10.90 -2.66
N LYS A 233 17.97 11.12 -2.11
CA LYS A 233 18.52 12.48 -1.86
C LYS A 233 19.47 12.96 -2.95
N GLN A 234 19.95 12.07 -3.82
CA GLN A 234 20.99 12.34 -4.83
C GLN A 234 20.49 12.20 -6.29
N GLY A 235 19.18 12.07 -6.49
CA GLY A 235 18.56 11.87 -7.81
C GLY A 235 18.32 10.39 -8.17
N VAL A 236 17.65 10.15 -9.29
CA VAL A 236 17.30 8.80 -9.78
C VAL A 236 18.56 8.08 -10.25
N LYS A 237 18.70 6.80 -9.88
CA LYS A 237 19.87 5.97 -10.22
C LYS A 237 19.78 5.40 -11.64
N ASN A 238 20.93 5.16 -12.27
CA ASN A 238 20.98 4.53 -13.60
C ASN A 238 20.26 3.17 -13.61
N TYR A 239 19.58 2.83 -14.70
CA TYR A 239 18.75 1.62 -14.87
C TYR A 239 17.53 1.47 -13.94
N SER A 240 17.37 2.34 -12.93
CA SER A 240 16.15 2.39 -12.12
C SER A 240 14.99 3.07 -12.85
N LYS A 241 13.77 2.86 -12.35
CA LYS A 241 12.55 3.46 -12.90
C LYS A 241 12.10 4.59 -12.00
N SER A 242 12.13 5.82 -12.52
CA SER A 242 11.68 6.98 -11.78
C SER A 242 10.16 6.97 -11.58
N ILE A 243 9.73 7.38 -10.39
CA ILE A 243 8.34 7.55 -10.02
C ILE A 243 8.13 9.01 -9.61
N THR A 244 7.06 9.62 -10.10
CA THR A 244 6.61 10.95 -9.72
C THR A 244 5.22 10.85 -9.10
N VAL A 245 5.01 11.47 -7.94
CA VAL A 245 3.69 11.62 -7.33
C VAL A 245 3.33 13.11 -7.30
N ASN A 246 2.23 13.46 -7.97
CA ASN A 246 1.64 14.79 -7.94
C ASN A 246 0.40 14.76 -7.04
N ILE A 247 0.28 15.74 -6.16
CA ILE A 247 -0.93 16.04 -5.41
C ILE A 247 -1.57 17.26 -6.04
N LEU A 248 -2.83 17.15 -6.43
CA LEU A 248 -3.56 18.19 -7.12
C LEU A 248 -4.77 18.64 -6.32
N LYS A 249 -5.02 19.96 -6.28
CA LYS A 249 -6.21 20.56 -5.65
C LYS A 249 -7.04 21.33 -6.68
N PRO A 250 -8.36 21.47 -6.47
CA PRO A 250 -9.19 22.32 -7.33
C PRO A 250 -8.65 23.74 -7.36
N LYS A 251 -8.59 24.35 -8.55
CA LYS A 251 -8.31 25.78 -8.69
C LYS A 251 -9.46 26.59 -8.10
N LEU A 252 -9.17 27.74 -7.51
CA LEU A 252 -10.21 28.64 -6.96
C LEU A 252 -11.26 29.07 -7.99
N SER A 253 -10.92 29.11 -9.29
CA SER A 253 -11.82 29.49 -10.38
C SER A 253 -12.67 28.35 -10.92
N SER A 254 -12.44 27.13 -10.46
CA SER A 254 -13.11 25.92 -10.94
C SER A 254 -14.32 25.59 -10.07
N ILE A 255 -15.32 24.94 -10.66
CA ILE A 255 -16.45 24.38 -9.91
C ILE A 255 -15.89 23.25 -9.02
N GLU A 256 -16.15 23.31 -7.71
CA GLU A 256 -15.58 22.37 -6.72
C GLU A 256 -15.96 20.90 -6.97
N SER A 257 -17.02 20.63 -7.74
CA SER A 257 -17.48 19.28 -8.11
C SER A 257 -16.84 18.72 -9.39
N SER A 258 -16.08 19.53 -10.14
CA SER A 258 -15.46 19.06 -11.38
C SER A 258 -14.41 17.98 -11.10
N LEU A 259 -14.43 16.90 -11.89
CA LEU A 259 -13.40 15.87 -11.91
C LEU A 259 -12.48 16.00 -13.15
N ALA A 260 -12.63 17.07 -13.94
CA ALA A 260 -11.78 17.27 -15.11
C ALA A 260 -10.37 17.73 -14.67
N SER A 261 -9.33 17.05 -15.15
CA SER A 261 -7.94 17.28 -14.69
C SER A 261 -7.46 18.72 -14.89
N LYS A 262 -7.98 19.41 -15.91
CA LYS A 262 -7.71 20.83 -16.21
C LYS A 262 -8.14 21.80 -15.10
N ASP A 263 -9.10 21.39 -14.27
CA ASP A 263 -9.71 22.21 -13.22
C ASP A 263 -8.92 22.16 -11.91
N PHE A 264 -7.88 21.33 -11.87
CA PHE A 264 -6.98 21.16 -10.74
C PHE A 264 -5.60 21.75 -11.03
N GLU A 265 -4.89 22.07 -9.97
CA GLU A 265 -3.50 22.52 -10.01
C GLU A 265 -2.63 21.65 -9.10
N ILE A 266 -1.38 21.42 -9.51
CA ILE A 266 -0.42 20.65 -8.72
C ILE A 266 0.02 21.50 -7.53
N VAL A 267 -0.28 21.04 -6.32
CA VAL A 267 0.09 21.72 -5.06
C VAL A 267 1.27 21.08 -4.36
N LYS A 268 1.60 19.83 -4.70
CA LYS A 268 2.81 19.15 -4.25
C LYS A 268 3.27 18.17 -5.32
N LYS A 269 4.58 18.12 -5.55
CA LYS A 269 5.24 17.15 -6.42
C LYS A 269 6.33 16.43 -5.64
N ILE A 270 6.39 15.11 -5.77
CA ILE A 270 7.45 14.24 -5.27
C ILE A 270 8.06 13.55 -6.50
N ASP A 271 9.29 13.89 -6.86
CA ASP A 271 9.96 13.40 -8.08
C ASP A 271 11.34 12.78 -7.80
N ASN A 272 11.59 12.44 -6.53
CA ASN A 272 12.79 11.78 -6.07
C ASN A 272 12.57 10.30 -5.73
N LEU A 273 11.51 9.68 -6.24
CA LEU A 273 11.19 8.28 -6.02
C LEU A 273 11.70 7.43 -7.18
N TYR A 274 12.17 6.23 -6.89
CA TYR A 274 12.47 5.24 -7.91
C TYR A 274 12.33 3.81 -7.37
N THR A 275 12.17 2.85 -8.28
CA THR A 275 12.22 1.42 -7.95
C THR A 275 13.03 0.66 -8.99
N TRP A 276 13.55 -0.50 -8.58
CA TRP A 276 14.21 -1.47 -9.45
C TRP A 276 13.25 -2.55 -9.96
N ASP A 277 12.03 -2.59 -9.41
CA ASP A 277 11.06 -3.64 -9.67
C ASP A 277 10.18 -3.36 -10.90
N GLU A 278 9.50 -4.40 -11.38
CA GLU A 278 8.50 -4.26 -12.45
C GLU A 278 7.25 -3.50 -11.97
N HIS A 279 6.91 -3.65 -10.70
CA HIS A 279 5.73 -3.07 -10.08
C HIS A 279 6.06 -2.56 -8.67
N PHE A 280 5.30 -1.57 -8.23
CA PHE A 280 5.22 -1.21 -6.81
C PHE A 280 3.77 -1.00 -6.39
N ASP A 281 3.52 -1.07 -5.09
CA ASP A 281 2.19 -0.95 -4.52
C ASP A 281 2.02 0.35 -3.77
N VAL A 282 0.88 1.01 -3.97
CA VAL A 282 0.40 2.07 -3.08
C VAL A 282 -0.50 1.41 -2.04
N LEU A 283 -0.11 1.50 -0.77
CA LEU A 283 -0.72 0.78 0.34
C LEU A 283 -1.78 1.63 1.05
N ASP A 284 -1.56 2.94 1.17
CA ASP A 284 -2.46 3.84 1.90
C ASP A 284 -2.23 5.32 1.58
N PHE A 285 -3.22 6.15 1.90
CA PHE A 285 -3.14 7.61 1.89
C PHE A 285 -3.73 8.12 3.21
N VAL A 286 -2.87 8.68 4.06
CA VAL A 286 -3.22 9.11 5.41
C VAL A 286 -3.26 10.63 5.47
N SER A 287 -4.43 11.22 5.67
CA SER A 287 -4.60 12.67 5.83
C SER A 287 -5.77 13.01 6.74
N ASP A 288 -5.55 13.99 7.62
CA ASP A 288 -6.60 14.50 8.53
C ASP A 288 -7.52 15.53 7.84
N ASP A 289 -6.99 16.23 6.83
CA ASP A 289 -7.57 17.47 6.28
C ASP A 289 -8.01 17.34 4.82
N TYR A 290 -7.69 16.22 4.18
CA TYR A 290 -7.89 16.00 2.75
C TYR A 290 -8.33 14.58 2.46
N GLU A 291 -9.19 14.42 1.45
CA GLU A 291 -9.59 13.12 0.91
C GLU A 291 -9.24 13.05 -0.58
N VAL A 292 -9.12 11.83 -1.11
CA VAL A 292 -8.79 11.56 -2.51
C VAL A 292 -10.08 11.49 -3.34
N LEU A 293 -10.13 12.25 -4.44
CA LEU A 293 -11.25 12.30 -5.37
C LEU A 293 -11.10 11.27 -6.51
N LYS A 294 -9.91 11.22 -7.10
CA LYS A 294 -9.53 10.28 -8.14
C LYS A 294 -8.02 10.15 -8.20
N ALA A 295 -7.53 9.12 -8.89
CA ALA A 295 -6.13 8.98 -9.22
C ALA A 295 -5.97 8.73 -10.71
N GLU A 296 -4.89 9.22 -11.30
CA GLU A 296 -4.51 8.88 -12.67
C GLU A 296 -3.06 8.39 -12.67
N PHE A 297 -2.76 7.46 -13.57
CA PHE A 297 -1.42 6.94 -13.76
C PHE A 297 -0.99 7.06 -15.21
N GLN A 298 0.22 7.56 -15.40
CA GLN A 298 0.90 7.62 -16.69
C GLN A 298 2.23 6.89 -16.56
N SER A 299 2.42 5.79 -17.29
CA SER A 299 3.75 5.17 -17.32
C SER A 299 4.74 6.10 -18.03
N ALA A 300 6.05 5.89 -17.83
CA ALA A 300 7.06 6.72 -18.47
C ALA A 300 7.05 6.64 -20.02
N THR A 301 6.31 5.69 -20.60
CA THR A 301 6.15 5.53 -22.05
C THR A 301 4.80 5.98 -22.61
N ASP A 302 3.80 6.19 -21.77
CA ASP A 302 2.44 6.50 -22.23
C ASP A 302 2.31 7.97 -22.68
N ALA A 303 1.49 8.19 -23.71
CA ALA A 303 1.23 9.52 -24.23
C ALA A 303 0.39 10.36 -23.27
N GLU A 304 -0.63 9.75 -22.67
CA GLU A 304 -1.62 10.41 -21.80
C GLU A 304 -1.82 9.61 -20.50
N PRO A 305 -2.18 10.27 -19.38
CA PRO A 305 -2.52 9.60 -18.14
C PRO A 305 -3.84 8.82 -18.26
N THR A 306 -3.86 7.64 -17.64
CA THR A 306 -5.05 6.77 -17.55
C THR A 306 -5.69 6.91 -16.18
N LEU A 307 -7.02 6.94 -16.12
CA LEU A 307 -7.74 6.93 -14.85
C LEU A 307 -7.49 5.60 -14.12
N LYS A 308 -7.15 5.70 -12.84
CA LYS A 308 -7.02 4.52 -11.98
C LYS A 308 -8.32 4.32 -11.22
N GLU A 309 -8.82 3.08 -11.25
CA GLU A 309 -10.04 2.67 -10.53
C GLU A 309 -9.88 2.80 -9.01
N MET A 310 -8.64 2.64 -8.50
CA MET A 310 -8.26 2.84 -7.11
C MET A 310 -6.91 3.56 -7.04
N LEU A 311 -6.72 4.41 -6.03
CA LEU A 311 -5.38 4.90 -5.69
C LEU A 311 -4.50 3.77 -5.18
N PHE A 312 -5.08 2.81 -4.45
CA PHE A 312 -4.35 1.70 -3.83
C PHE A 312 -4.23 0.51 -4.77
N GLY A 313 -3.14 -0.25 -4.64
CA GLY A 313 -2.86 -1.44 -5.44
C GLY A 313 -1.65 -1.31 -6.36
N HIS A 314 -1.57 -2.17 -7.37
CA HIS A 314 -0.37 -2.41 -8.17
C HIS A 314 -0.16 -1.36 -9.29
N TYR A 315 1.05 -0.82 -9.36
CA TYR A 315 1.49 0.12 -10.39
C TYR A 315 2.66 -0.46 -11.18
N ARG A 316 2.39 -0.80 -12.44
CA ARG A 316 3.44 -1.23 -13.37
C ARG A 316 4.28 -0.04 -13.79
N VAL A 317 5.59 -0.13 -13.60
CA VAL A 317 6.54 0.92 -13.93
C VAL A 317 7.46 0.49 -15.06
N VAL A 318 7.79 1.44 -15.92
CA VAL A 318 8.67 1.22 -17.07
C VAL A 318 9.81 2.24 -17.09
N THR A 319 10.93 1.87 -17.71
CA THR A 319 12.09 2.76 -17.82
C THR A 319 11.83 3.87 -18.85
N ALA A 320 12.17 5.09 -18.47
CA ALA A 320 12.04 6.27 -19.31
C ALA A 320 12.86 6.14 -20.61
N ARG A 321 12.25 6.43 -21.76
CA ARG A 321 12.95 6.47 -23.05
C ARG A 321 13.50 7.88 -23.29
N PRO A 322 14.79 8.06 -23.62
CA PRO A 322 15.26 9.33 -24.15
C PRO A 322 14.62 9.57 -25.52
N GLU A 323 13.77 10.59 -25.66
CA GLU A 323 13.23 11.00 -26.97
C GLU A 323 14.39 11.42 -27.89
N GLN A 324 14.36 10.99 -29.16
CA GLN A 324 15.35 11.45 -30.14
C GLN A 324 15.16 12.95 -30.37
N ASN A 325 16.25 13.72 -30.27
CA ASN A 325 16.38 15.09 -30.75
C ASN A 325 15.65 16.24 -30.03
N LYS A 326 15.31 16.13 -28.73
CA LYS A 326 15.06 17.32 -27.90
C LYS A 326 15.69 17.19 -26.52
N ILE A 327 16.43 18.21 -26.10
CA ILE A 327 16.88 18.41 -24.72
C ILE A 327 15.62 18.72 -23.89
N ARG A 328 14.85 17.70 -23.50
CA ARG A 328 13.74 17.81 -22.55
C ARG A 328 13.72 16.60 -21.62
N ALA A 329 13.29 16.87 -20.38
CA ALA A 329 13.37 16.02 -19.20
C ALA A 329 12.98 14.56 -19.44
N ILE A 330 13.70 13.65 -18.79
CA ILE A 330 13.40 12.21 -18.71
C ILE A 330 11.96 12.05 -18.20
N LYS A 331 11.06 11.44 -19.00
CA LYS A 331 9.67 11.15 -18.57
C LYS A 331 9.68 10.18 -17.38
N SER A 332 8.82 10.40 -16.40
CA SER A 332 8.73 9.57 -15.18
C SER A 332 7.38 8.86 -15.10
N ASN A 333 7.32 7.70 -14.44
CA ASN A 333 6.05 7.03 -14.14
C ASN A 333 5.29 7.90 -13.14
N THR A 334 4.20 8.52 -13.55
CA THR A 334 3.55 9.60 -12.82
C THR A 334 2.21 9.14 -12.26
N ILE A 335 2.02 9.32 -10.96
CA ILE A 335 0.73 9.20 -10.28
C ILE A 335 0.22 10.61 -9.98
N ASN A 336 -0.95 10.96 -10.49
CA ASN A 336 -1.67 12.18 -10.16
C ASN A 336 -2.76 11.84 -9.14
N ILE A 337 -2.64 12.35 -7.91
CA ILE A 337 -3.60 12.16 -6.82
C ILE A 337 -4.38 13.45 -6.65
N TYR A 338 -5.66 13.42 -6.99
CA TYR A 338 -6.55 14.58 -6.91
C TYR A 338 -7.20 14.59 -5.53
N ILE A 339 -7.06 15.67 -4.78
CA ILE A 339 -7.54 15.77 -3.39
C ILE A 339 -8.45 16.97 -3.18
N ARG A 340 -9.36 16.89 -2.21
CA ARG A 340 -10.14 18.04 -1.72
C ARG A 340 -10.07 18.14 -0.20
N SER A 341 -10.31 19.35 0.34
CA SER A 341 -10.29 19.54 1.79
C SER A 341 -11.55 18.97 2.44
N THR A 342 -11.38 18.35 3.60
CA THR A 342 -12.45 17.80 4.44
C THR A 342 -12.98 18.80 5.48
N LYS A 343 -12.34 19.99 5.60
CA LYS A 343 -12.75 21.06 6.52
C LYS A 343 -13.82 21.97 5.87
N PRO A 344 -14.90 22.33 6.58
CA PRO A 344 -15.85 23.32 6.09
C PRO A 344 -15.19 24.69 5.95
N LEU A 345 -15.44 25.38 4.83
CA LEU A 345 -14.90 26.71 4.52
C LEU A 345 -15.39 27.72 5.58
N GLY A 346 -14.45 28.27 6.36
CA GLY A 346 -14.70 29.29 7.39
C GLY A 346 -15.01 30.68 6.79
N LEU A 347 -16.15 30.83 6.12
CA LEU A 347 -16.64 32.12 5.63
C LEU A 347 -17.52 32.79 6.70
N LYS A 348 -17.22 34.05 7.05
CA LYS A 348 -18.12 34.92 7.83
C LYS A 348 -19.45 35.10 7.09
N PRO A 349 -20.60 35.10 7.79
CA PRO A 349 -21.91 35.24 7.13
C PRO A 349 -22.07 36.66 6.56
N MET A 350 -22.36 36.76 5.25
CA MET A 350 -23.00 37.94 4.65
C MET A 350 -24.50 37.69 4.52
N PRO A 351 -25.36 38.71 4.73
CA PRO A 351 -26.80 38.54 4.69
C PRO A 351 -27.31 38.65 3.25
N ILE A 352 -27.57 37.52 2.58
CA ILE A 352 -28.31 37.49 1.31
C ILE A 352 -29.24 36.27 1.32
N SER A 353 -30.47 36.48 0.82
CA SER A 353 -31.63 35.60 0.87
C SER A 353 -31.41 34.19 0.29
N SER A 354 -32.04 33.23 0.96
CA SER A 354 -32.07 31.79 0.75
C SER A 354 -32.45 31.35 -0.66
N SER A 355 -31.54 30.63 -1.34
CA SER A 355 -31.75 29.32 -2.00
C SER A 355 -30.61 29.00 -2.98
N ILE A 356 -29.41 28.66 -2.48
CA ILE A 356 -28.32 28.11 -3.32
C ILE A 356 -27.62 26.96 -2.56
N ILE A 357 -28.03 25.76 -2.98
CA ILE A 357 -27.33 24.48 -3.16
C ILE A 357 -25.90 24.39 -2.58
N GLN A 358 -25.75 23.60 -1.52
CA GLN A 358 -24.51 22.92 -1.15
C GLN A 358 -24.58 21.45 -1.64
N PRO A 359 -23.65 20.97 -2.47
CA PRO A 359 -23.47 19.53 -2.72
C PRO A 359 -22.45 18.94 -1.72
N ARG A 360 -22.85 17.86 -1.03
CA ARG A 360 -22.02 17.11 -0.07
C ARG A 360 -21.23 16.02 -0.79
N GLY A 361 -19.95 15.91 -0.49
CA GLY A 361 -19.07 14.81 -0.90
C GLY A 361 -18.90 13.73 0.18
N PHE A 362 -18.35 12.58 -0.25
CA PHE A 362 -17.87 11.43 0.53
C PHE A 362 -17.31 11.78 1.92
N ARG A 363 -17.70 10.98 2.94
CA ARG A 363 -17.49 11.28 4.37
C ARG A 363 -16.10 10.85 4.84
N SER A 364 -15.40 11.74 5.54
CA SER A 364 -14.25 11.42 6.42
C SER A 364 -14.55 11.78 7.88
N TYR A 365 -13.91 11.04 8.79
CA TYR A 365 -14.51 10.56 10.05
C TYR A 365 -14.36 11.44 11.30
N ARG A 366 -13.93 12.70 11.23
CA ARG A 366 -13.89 13.55 12.45
C ARG A 366 -15.18 14.29 12.77
N ALA A 367 -16.12 14.40 11.83
CA ALA A 367 -17.47 14.90 12.10
C ALA A 367 -18.37 13.85 12.80
N ALA A 368 -17.94 12.58 12.84
CA ALA A 368 -18.71 11.47 13.41
C ALA A 368 -18.65 11.40 14.96
N ARG A 369 -17.82 12.20 15.64
CA ARG A 369 -17.84 12.20 17.12
C ARG A 369 -19.13 12.75 17.73
N ASN A 370 -19.96 13.44 16.95
CA ASN A 370 -21.22 14.03 17.44
C ASN A 370 -22.49 13.57 16.69
N MET A 371 -22.43 12.56 15.80
CA MET A 371 -23.65 11.93 15.29
C MET A 371 -23.84 10.59 16.01
N GLN A 372 -24.65 10.62 17.06
CA GLN A 372 -25.30 9.42 17.57
C GLN A 372 -25.99 8.69 16.41
N ALA A 373 -25.62 7.42 16.23
CA ALA A 373 -26.39 6.35 15.61
C ALA A 373 -27.39 6.77 14.52
N GLU A 374 -26.91 7.04 13.31
CA GLU A 374 -27.71 6.80 12.11
C GLU A 374 -27.23 5.48 11.49
N ASN A 375 -28.12 4.49 11.47
CA ASN A 375 -27.93 3.18 10.87
C ASN A 375 -27.46 3.31 9.41
N SER A 376 -26.15 3.32 9.17
CA SER A 376 -25.62 2.94 7.86
C SER A 376 -25.81 1.43 7.75
N HIS A 377 -26.81 0.99 6.99
CA HIS A 377 -26.96 -0.42 6.66
C HIS A 377 -25.73 -0.84 5.82
N SER A 378 -24.72 -1.41 6.47
CA SER A 378 -23.46 -1.80 5.82
C SER A 378 -23.65 -3.05 4.96
N GLU A 379 -23.02 -3.05 3.79
CA GLU A 379 -23.16 -4.13 2.80
C GLU A 379 -22.55 -5.45 3.25
N LEU A 380 -21.53 -5.35 4.09
CA LEU A 380 -20.92 -6.46 4.80
C LEU A 380 -21.24 -6.31 6.28
N GLU A 381 -21.68 -7.39 6.90
CA GLU A 381 -21.70 -7.47 8.35
C GLU A 381 -20.26 -7.63 8.81
N HIS A 382 -19.84 -6.85 9.79
CA HIS A 382 -18.47 -6.84 10.24
C HIS A 382 -18.43 -6.52 11.72
N HIS A 383 -17.48 -7.12 12.40
CA HIS A 383 -17.38 -7.04 13.83
C HIS A 383 -15.91 -7.18 14.25
N LYS A 384 -15.48 -6.41 15.25
CA LYS A 384 -14.14 -6.55 15.82
C LYS A 384 -14.19 -6.91 17.30
N ARG A 385 -13.60 -8.05 17.68
CA ARG A 385 -13.51 -8.51 19.07
C ARG A 385 -12.10 -8.46 19.61
N ILE A 386 -11.99 -8.33 20.92
CA ILE A 386 -10.76 -8.55 21.65
C ILE A 386 -10.95 -9.62 22.73
N ASP A 387 -9.96 -10.51 22.81
CA ASP A 387 -9.84 -11.51 23.86
C ASP A 387 -8.65 -11.21 24.78
N TYR A 388 -8.85 -11.21 26.10
CA TYR A 388 -7.83 -11.07 27.12
C TYR A 388 -7.34 -12.44 27.56
N LEU A 389 -6.10 -12.76 27.19
CA LEU A 389 -5.50 -14.08 27.39
C LEU A 389 -5.00 -14.32 28.84
N GLY A 390 -5.18 -13.32 29.71
CA GLY A 390 -4.79 -13.37 31.13
C GLY A 390 -5.91 -13.72 32.09
N ASP A 391 -7.04 -14.22 31.60
CA ASP A 391 -8.22 -14.59 32.40
C ASP A 391 -8.26 -16.09 32.81
N GLN A 392 -7.23 -16.86 32.44
CA GLN A 392 -7.11 -18.30 32.70
C GLN A 392 -8.15 -19.18 31.97
N LYS A 393 -8.70 -18.70 30.85
CA LYS A 393 -9.46 -19.50 29.91
C LYS A 393 -8.63 -19.70 28.64
N ASP A 394 -8.58 -20.94 28.17
CA ASP A 394 -7.79 -21.27 26.99
C ASP A 394 -8.53 -20.80 25.72
N ASN A 395 -7.83 -20.10 24.84
CA ASN A 395 -8.31 -19.66 23.55
C ASN A 395 -8.08 -20.74 22.49
N PRO A 396 -9.06 -21.08 21.64
CA PRO A 396 -8.90 -22.16 20.66
C PRO A 396 -7.93 -21.85 19.50
N ASP A 397 -7.61 -20.58 19.27
CA ASP A 397 -6.83 -20.11 18.11
C ASP A 397 -5.36 -19.80 18.46
N THR A 398 -5.00 -19.87 19.73
CA THR A 398 -3.62 -19.69 20.20
C THR A 398 -3.29 -20.70 21.30
N THR A 399 -2.00 -20.89 21.55
CA THR A 399 -1.50 -21.76 22.63
C THR A 399 -0.59 -20.97 23.57
N VAL A 400 -0.80 -19.65 23.64
CA VAL A 400 -0.02 -18.71 24.46
C VAL A 400 -0.50 -18.74 25.91
N ASP A 401 -1.76 -19.04 26.11
CA ASP A 401 -2.51 -19.11 27.37
C ASP A 401 -2.69 -20.53 27.92
N ASP A 402 -2.17 -21.56 27.22
CA ASP A 402 -2.09 -22.94 27.71
C ASP A 402 -1.56 -22.99 29.16
N LYS A 403 -2.40 -23.42 30.10
CA LYS A 403 -2.10 -23.47 31.54
C LYS A 403 -0.83 -24.24 31.90
N GLU A 404 -0.45 -25.23 31.09
CA GLU A 404 0.71 -26.08 31.34
C GLU A 404 2.06 -25.38 31.10
N ARG A 405 2.09 -24.23 30.41
CA ARG A 405 3.35 -23.59 29.97
C ARG A 405 3.89 -22.52 30.91
N GLY A 406 3.11 -22.04 31.88
CA GLY A 406 3.55 -21.02 32.84
C GLY A 406 3.99 -19.69 32.22
N HIS A 407 3.51 -19.36 31.01
CA HIS A 407 3.80 -18.08 30.34
C HIS A 407 2.98 -16.95 30.98
N ASP A 408 3.60 -15.76 31.13
CA ASP A 408 2.90 -14.58 31.63
C ASP A 408 2.00 -13.98 30.54
N THR A 409 0.70 -14.21 30.66
CA THR A 409 -0.32 -13.71 29.74
C THR A 409 -1.03 -12.45 30.23
N SER A 410 -0.54 -11.85 31.34
CA SER A 410 -1.27 -10.75 32.00
C SER A 410 -1.41 -9.47 31.17
N ASP A 411 -0.58 -9.31 30.13
CA ASP A 411 -0.62 -8.21 29.16
C ASP A 411 -1.04 -8.65 27.75
N LEU A 412 -1.38 -9.93 27.57
CA LEU A 412 -1.60 -10.51 26.25
C LEU A 412 -3.08 -10.49 25.88
N TYR A 413 -3.32 -10.12 24.64
CA TYR A 413 -4.64 -10.06 24.05
C TYR A 413 -4.62 -10.69 22.66
N ARG A 414 -5.77 -11.15 22.19
CA ARG A 414 -5.98 -11.60 20.82
C ARG A 414 -7.05 -10.77 20.16
N LEU A 415 -6.77 -10.23 18.98
CA LEU A 415 -7.71 -9.44 18.19
C LEU A 415 -8.37 -10.33 17.14
N TYR A 416 -9.64 -10.04 16.85
CA TYR A 416 -10.46 -10.73 15.86
C TYR A 416 -11.16 -9.70 14.98
N LEU A 417 -10.96 -9.77 13.67
CA LEU A 417 -11.63 -8.94 12.68
C LEU A 417 -12.47 -9.85 11.80
N ASP A 418 -13.78 -9.79 11.99
CA ASP A 418 -14.75 -10.58 11.24
C ASP A 418 -15.33 -9.77 10.08
N MET A 419 -15.44 -10.39 8.92
CA MET A 419 -16.24 -9.90 7.81
C MET A 419 -17.15 -11.03 7.35
N THR A 420 -18.45 -10.77 7.37
CA THR A 420 -19.50 -11.69 6.98
C THR A 420 -20.06 -11.23 5.64
N GLY A 421 -19.87 -12.07 4.61
CA GLY A 421 -20.45 -11.82 3.30
C GLY A 421 -21.97 -11.77 3.40
N LYS A 422 -22.67 -11.01 2.54
CA LYS A 422 -24.14 -10.92 2.60
C LYS A 422 -24.72 -10.72 1.20
N LYS A 423 -25.81 -11.40 0.90
CA LYS A 423 -26.66 -11.12 -0.28
C LYS A 423 -27.36 -9.79 -0.02
N GLN A 424 -26.76 -8.69 -0.42
CA GLN A 424 -27.40 -7.39 -0.32
C GLN A 424 -28.38 -7.21 -1.48
N PRO A 425 -29.61 -6.75 -1.22
CA PRO A 425 -30.54 -6.47 -2.29
C PRO A 425 -30.10 -5.24 -3.09
N LEU A 426 -30.34 -5.31 -4.40
CA LEU A 426 -30.02 -4.30 -5.39
C LEU A 426 -31.32 -3.72 -5.96
N ASP A 427 -31.26 -2.45 -6.36
CA ASP A 427 -32.28 -1.83 -7.20
C ASP A 427 -31.72 -1.68 -8.62
N VAL A 428 -32.26 -2.46 -9.57
CA VAL A 428 -31.77 -2.51 -10.95
C VAL A 428 -32.78 -1.91 -11.90
N LEU A 429 -32.38 -0.84 -12.59
CA LEU A 429 -33.14 -0.16 -13.62
C LEU A 429 -32.58 -0.52 -15.00
N VAL A 430 -33.38 -1.14 -15.85
CA VAL A 430 -33.00 -1.39 -17.26
C VAL A 430 -33.68 -0.35 -18.14
N VAL A 431 -32.93 0.32 -19.00
CA VAL A 431 -33.42 1.34 -19.92
C VAL A 431 -33.18 0.84 -21.35
N VAL A 432 -34.25 0.63 -22.10
CA VAL A 432 -34.21 -0.05 -23.41
C VAL A 432 -34.68 0.89 -24.51
N ASP A 433 -33.85 1.04 -25.54
CA ASP A 433 -34.20 1.74 -26.77
C ASP A 433 -35.20 0.95 -27.59
N ARG A 434 -36.25 1.62 -28.03
CA ARG A 434 -37.35 1.10 -28.85
C ARG A 434 -37.52 1.92 -30.12
N SER A 435 -36.51 2.69 -30.52
CA SER A 435 -36.46 3.43 -31.78
C SER A 435 -36.51 2.50 -33.00
N GLY A 436 -36.83 3.05 -34.17
CA GLY A 436 -36.99 2.28 -35.40
C GLY A 436 -35.71 1.58 -35.85
N SER A 437 -34.54 2.12 -35.55
CA SER A 437 -33.24 1.52 -35.89
C SER A 437 -32.96 0.23 -35.11
N MET A 438 -33.62 0.00 -33.97
CA MET A 438 -33.58 -1.28 -33.25
C MET A 438 -34.29 -2.43 -33.99
N GLN A 439 -34.99 -2.15 -35.10
CA GLN A 439 -35.55 -3.17 -36.00
C GLN A 439 -34.53 -3.72 -37.00
N GLU A 440 -33.34 -3.10 -37.11
CA GLU A 440 -32.26 -3.66 -37.90
C GLU A 440 -31.68 -4.92 -37.25
N GLY A 441 -31.11 -5.81 -38.05
CA GLY A 441 -30.32 -6.94 -37.59
C GLY A 441 -29.08 -6.51 -36.78
N ILE A 442 -28.75 -7.30 -35.77
CA ILE A 442 -27.59 -7.12 -34.88
C ILE A 442 -26.26 -7.37 -35.61
N GLY A 443 -26.26 -8.19 -36.67
CA GLY A 443 -25.09 -8.52 -37.46
C GLY A 443 -25.06 -7.82 -38.82
N SER A 444 -24.05 -8.15 -39.63
CA SER A 444 -23.95 -7.67 -41.00
C SER A 444 -23.54 -8.76 -41.97
N VAL A 445 -23.98 -8.61 -43.22
CA VAL A 445 -23.53 -9.42 -44.34
C VAL A 445 -23.10 -8.52 -45.49
N GLN A 446 -22.00 -8.87 -46.13
CA GLN A 446 -21.55 -8.20 -47.35
C GLN A 446 -22.42 -8.62 -48.52
N LYS A 447 -22.98 -7.64 -49.23
CA LYS A 447 -23.73 -7.84 -50.47
C LYS A 447 -23.15 -7.01 -51.60
N TYR A 448 -23.45 -7.39 -52.83
CA TYR A 448 -23.06 -6.67 -54.03
C TYR A 448 -24.19 -5.72 -54.43
N ARG A 449 -23.91 -4.41 -54.42
CA ARG A 449 -24.88 -3.35 -54.71
C ARG A 449 -24.95 -3.04 -56.20
N TYR A 450 -26.17 -2.92 -56.69
CA TYR A 450 -26.47 -2.56 -58.07
C TYR A 450 -27.43 -1.37 -58.15
N TYR A 451 -27.14 -0.41 -59.03
CA TYR A 451 -28.12 0.59 -59.44
C TYR A 451 -28.95 0.03 -60.59
N ALA A 452 -30.24 -0.13 -60.32
CA ALA A 452 -31.22 -0.46 -61.33
C ALA A 452 -31.60 0.80 -62.11
N GLN A 453 -31.65 0.68 -63.43
CA GLN A 453 -32.12 1.69 -64.34
C GLN A 453 -33.19 1.09 -65.23
N ARG A 454 -34.27 1.83 -65.46
CA ARG A 454 -35.32 1.45 -66.39
C ARG A 454 -35.28 2.36 -67.60
N TRP A 455 -35.50 1.82 -68.79
CA TRP A 455 -35.62 2.65 -70.00
C TRP A 455 -36.95 3.41 -69.96
N ASP A 456 -36.87 4.74 -70.06
CA ASP A 456 -38.03 5.62 -70.17
C ASP A 456 -38.26 5.98 -71.64
N ASN A 457 -39.38 5.52 -72.19
CA ASN A 457 -39.76 5.75 -73.59
C ASN A 457 -40.14 7.21 -73.87
N TYR A 458 -40.56 7.98 -72.87
CA TYR A 458 -40.96 9.37 -73.02
C TYR A 458 -39.75 10.31 -73.10
N TYR A 459 -38.71 10.05 -72.31
CA TYR A 459 -37.47 10.84 -72.30
C TYR A 459 -36.32 10.23 -73.12
N GLY A 460 -36.50 9.03 -73.68
CA GLY A 460 -35.48 8.34 -74.49
C GLY A 460 -34.18 8.05 -73.74
N ARG A 461 -34.26 7.81 -72.42
CA ARG A 461 -33.08 7.62 -71.56
C ARG A 461 -33.32 6.59 -70.47
N TRP A 462 -32.24 6.02 -69.96
CA TRP A 462 -32.25 5.21 -68.74
C TRP A 462 -32.45 6.10 -67.52
N ILE A 463 -33.50 5.85 -66.75
CA ILE A 463 -33.80 6.54 -65.48
C ILE A 463 -33.50 5.62 -64.31
N TYR A 464 -33.02 6.19 -63.21
CA TYR A 464 -32.79 5.44 -61.98
C TYR A 464 -34.11 4.82 -61.48
N HIS A 465 -34.08 3.52 -61.25
CA HIS A 465 -35.25 2.72 -60.86
C HIS A 465 -35.13 2.21 -59.41
N GLY A 466 -33.93 2.14 -58.86
CA GLY A 466 -33.71 1.74 -57.48
C GLY A 466 -32.30 1.22 -57.23
N THR A 467 -32.01 0.88 -55.97
CA THR A 467 -30.78 0.20 -55.58
C THR A 467 -31.14 -1.17 -55.03
N PHE A 468 -30.41 -2.20 -55.47
CA PHE A 468 -30.67 -3.59 -55.10
C PHE A 468 -29.38 -4.28 -54.67
N ASP A 469 -29.45 -5.07 -53.60
CA ASP A 469 -28.28 -5.72 -52.99
C ASP A 469 -28.41 -7.25 -53.12
N TYR A 470 -27.44 -7.88 -53.81
CA TYR A 470 -27.44 -9.32 -54.12
C TYR A 470 -26.40 -10.09 -53.29
N PRO A 471 -26.66 -11.37 -52.94
CA PRO A 471 -25.74 -12.18 -52.13
C PRO A 471 -24.47 -12.59 -52.87
N SER A 472 -24.47 -12.58 -54.21
CA SER A 472 -23.32 -12.90 -55.05
C SER A 472 -23.14 -11.88 -56.18
N TYR A 473 -21.91 -11.73 -56.65
CA TYR A 473 -21.58 -10.85 -57.77
C TYR A 473 -22.25 -11.35 -59.06
N GLN A 474 -23.04 -10.49 -59.69
CA GLN A 474 -23.82 -10.77 -60.91
C GLN A 474 -23.13 -10.26 -62.19
N GLY A 475 -21.86 -9.84 -62.11
CA GLY A 475 -21.16 -9.14 -63.20
C GLY A 475 -21.23 -7.63 -63.08
N GLU A 476 -20.54 -6.90 -63.97
CA GLU A 476 -20.48 -5.43 -63.96
C GLU A 476 -21.83 -4.82 -64.39
N TYR A 477 -22.53 -5.52 -65.29
CA TYR A 477 -23.89 -5.21 -65.73
C TYR A 477 -24.70 -6.51 -65.90
N PHE A 478 -25.98 -6.47 -65.57
CA PHE A 478 -26.93 -7.51 -65.98
C PHE A 478 -28.31 -6.90 -66.23
N ASP A 479 -29.10 -7.50 -67.13
CA ASP A 479 -30.44 -7.05 -67.48
C ASP A 479 -31.48 -8.07 -66.96
N ARG A 480 -32.54 -7.60 -66.29
CA ARG A 480 -33.67 -8.43 -65.82
C ARG A 480 -34.97 -7.64 -65.93
N ASP A 481 -36.02 -8.22 -66.51
CA ASP A 481 -37.36 -7.62 -66.60
C ASP A 481 -37.38 -6.17 -67.14
N GLN A 482 -36.62 -5.90 -68.22
CA GLN A 482 -36.45 -4.57 -68.84
C GLN A 482 -35.78 -3.51 -67.94
N ILE A 483 -35.10 -3.95 -66.87
CA ILE A 483 -34.31 -3.12 -65.97
C ILE A 483 -32.84 -3.53 -66.12
N ARG A 484 -31.97 -2.55 -66.31
CA ARG A 484 -30.52 -2.70 -66.34
C ARG A 484 -29.93 -2.44 -64.97
N TYR A 485 -29.13 -3.38 -64.48
CA TYR A 485 -28.46 -3.28 -63.18
C TYR A 485 -26.98 -3.04 -63.40
N GLN A 486 -26.45 -1.93 -62.86
CA GLN A 486 -25.03 -1.59 -62.91
C GLN A 486 -24.40 -1.77 -61.54
N TYR A 487 -23.31 -2.54 -61.46
CA TYR A 487 -22.57 -2.77 -60.23
C TYR A 487 -21.99 -1.48 -59.66
N ARG A 488 -22.08 -1.30 -58.34
CA ARG A 488 -21.59 -0.10 -57.63
C ARG A 488 -20.59 -0.39 -56.52
N GLY A 489 -20.34 -1.65 -56.20
CA GLY A 489 -19.44 -2.04 -55.11
C GLY A 489 -20.10 -3.02 -54.15
N THR A 490 -19.31 -3.45 -53.17
CA THR A 490 -19.82 -4.21 -52.03
C THR A 490 -20.32 -3.27 -50.94
N VAL A 491 -21.36 -3.69 -50.24
CA VAL A 491 -21.97 -2.95 -49.14
C VAL A 491 -22.26 -3.89 -47.98
N SER A 492 -21.96 -3.44 -46.76
CA SER A 492 -22.30 -4.16 -45.54
C SER A 492 -23.72 -3.80 -45.13
N ILE A 493 -24.67 -4.70 -45.39
CA ILE A 493 -26.06 -4.50 -44.95
C ILE A 493 -26.32 -5.25 -43.66
N SER A 494 -27.34 -4.80 -42.92
CA SER A 494 -27.76 -5.46 -41.69
C SER A 494 -28.30 -6.87 -41.98
N ASP A 495 -27.94 -7.83 -41.12
CA ASP A 495 -28.33 -9.24 -41.22
C ASP A 495 -28.47 -9.86 -39.82
N GLY A 496 -29.10 -11.03 -39.74
CA GLY A 496 -29.33 -11.76 -38.49
C GLY A 496 -30.57 -11.30 -37.71
N ILE A 497 -30.64 -11.69 -36.43
CA ILE A 497 -31.77 -11.34 -35.55
C ILE A 497 -31.86 -9.83 -35.35
N ARG A 498 -33.09 -9.30 -35.33
CA ARG A 498 -33.33 -7.88 -35.04
C ARG A 498 -32.75 -7.51 -33.67
N ARG A 499 -32.19 -6.31 -33.52
CA ARG A 499 -31.57 -5.85 -32.27
C ARG A 499 -32.58 -5.88 -31.11
N ASP A 500 -33.82 -5.46 -31.35
CA ASP A 500 -34.89 -5.51 -30.34
C ASP A 500 -35.24 -6.94 -29.90
N ASP A 501 -35.31 -7.89 -30.81
CA ASP A 501 -35.51 -9.31 -30.49
C ASP A 501 -34.29 -9.93 -29.78
N ALA A 502 -33.07 -9.54 -30.15
CA ALA A 502 -31.85 -9.95 -29.45
C ALA A 502 -31.83 -9.45 -28.00
N VAL A 503 -32.16 -8.17 -27.77
CA VAL A 503 -32.27 -7.58 -26.44
C VAL A 503 -33.38 -8.26 -25.63
N LYS A 504 -34.55 -8.48 -26.23
CA LYS A 504 -35.66 -9.22 -25.60
C LYS A 504 -35.24 -10.61 -25.13
N ASN A 505 -34.55 -11.37 -25.99
CA ASN A 505 -34.07 -12.71 -25.67
C ASN A 505 -32.99 -12.72 -24.57
N SER A 506 -32.19 -11.66 -24.47
CA SER A 506 -31.17 -11.53 -23.42
C SER A 506 -31.76 -11.07 -22.08
N LEU A 507 -32.80 -10.24 -22.09
CA LEU A 507 -33.41 -9.70 -20.88
C LEU A 507 -34.36 -10.69 -20.19
N LEU A 508 -35.14 -11.45 -20.98
CA LEU A 508 -36.28 -12.23 -20.51
C LEU A 508 -36.00 -13.73 -20.39
N GLY A 509 -36.90 -14.43 -19.70
CA GLY A 509 -36.85 -15.89 -19.53
C GLY A 509 -36.03 -16.34 -18.32
N VAL A 510 -36.01 -17.66 -18.08
CA VAL A 510 -35.36 -18.27 -16.91
C VAL A 510 -33.85 -18.01 -16.85
N ASN A 511 -33.24 -17.78 -18.01
CA ASN A 511 -31.83 -17.44 -18.16
C ASN A 511 -31.63 -15.98 -18.56
N GLY A 512 -32.67 -15.13 -18.56
CA GLY A 512 -32.56 -13.73 -18.91
C GLY A 512 -31.90 -12.90 -17.82
N LEU A 513 -31.34 -11.74 -18.19
CA LEU A 513 -30.67 -10.81 -17.27
C LEU A 513 -31.53 -10.45 -16.04
N LEU A 514 -32.83 -10.19 -16.24
CA LEU A 514 -33.73 -9.86 -15.12
C LEU A 514 -33.82 -11.02 -14.13
N GLN A 515 -33.96 -12.26 -14.62
CA GLN A 515 -34.01 -13.43 -13.75
C GLN A 515 -32.66 -13.68 -13.05
N ARG A 516 -31.53 -13.43 -13.72
CA ARG A 516 -30.20 -13.56 -13.11
C ARG A 516 -30.04 -12.63 -11.91
N PHE A 517 -30.51 -11.39 -12.00
CA PHE A 517 -30.53 -10.49 -10.83
C PHE A 517 -31.44 -11.01 -9.71
N VAL A 518 -32.64 -11.53 -9.99
CA VAL A 518 -33.48 -12.15 -8.95
C VAL A 518 -32.77 -13.34 -8.29
N ASN A 519 -32.00 -14.12 -9.06
CA ASN A 519 -31.28 -15.28 -8.53
C ASN A 519 -30.11 -14.90 -7.61
N ILE A 520 -29.52 -13.70 -7.74
CA ILE A 520 -28.52 -13.19 -6.80
C ILE A 520 -29.17 -13.00 -5.43
N ASN A 521 -30.32 -12.32 -5.42
CA ASN A 521 -31.10 -12.08 -4.23
C ASN A 521 -32.58 -11.88 -4.59
N PRO A 522 -33.52 -12.67 -4.04
CA PRO A 522 -34.95 -12.55 -4.33
C PRO A 522 -35.58 -11.22 -3.85
N GLU A 523 -34.88 -10.45 -3.02
CA GLU A 523 -35.29 -9.10 -2.60
C GLU A 523 -34.82 -7.98 -3.54
N ASN A 524 -34.08 -8.32 -4.61
CA ASN A 524 -33.69 -7.36 -5.64
C ASN A 524 -34.94 -6.76 -6.29
N LYS A 525 -34.98 -5.43 -6.42
CA LYS A 525 -36.07 -4.76 -7.14
C LYS A 525 -35.61 -4.45 -8.55
N LEU A 526 -36.47 -4.75 -9.50
CA LEU A 526 -36.24 -4.57 -10.92
C LEU A 526 -37.28 -3.62 -11.50
N SER A 527 -36.83 -2.73 -12.36
CA SER A 527 -37.68 -1.84 -13.15
C SER A 527 -37.17 -1.74 -14.58
N VAL A 528 -38.08 -1.50 -15.54
CA VAL A 528 -37.73 -1.39 -16.95
C VAL A 528 -38.42 -0.18 -17.58
N ILE A 529 -37.61 0.67 -18.21
CA ILE A 529 -38.04 1.81 -19.02
C ILE A 529 -37.82 1.48 -20.49
N GLY A 530 -38.78 1.86 -21.33
CA GLY A 530 -38.63 1.88 -22.78
C GLY A 530 -38.61 3.31 -23.27
N PHE A 531 -37.72 3.65 -24.20
CA PHE A 531 -37.67 5.01 -24.77
C PHE A 531 -37.51 4.99 -26.29
N GLN A 532 -37.84 6.12 -26.92
CA GLN A 532 -37.92 6.30 -28.36
C GLN A 532 -38.11 7.80 -28.66
N GLY A 533 -38.25 8.21 -29.92
CA GLY A 533 -38.59 9.57 -30.33
C GLY A 533 -39.81 9.56 -31.25
N SER A 534 -41.01 9.78 -30.70
CA SER A 534 -42.23 9.47 -31.47
C SER A 534 -42.38 10.47 -32.61
N VAL A 535 -42.73 9.95 -33.79
CA VAL A 535 -43.10 10.75 -34.96
C VAL A 535 -44.61 10.99 -35.07
N ASP A 536 -45.40 10.36 -34.19
CA ASP A 536 -46.88 10.41 -34.15
C ASP A 536 -47.44 11.62 -33.40
N TYR A 537 -46.62 12.58 -32.97
CA TYR A 537 -47.13 13.89 -32.56
C TYR A 537 -47.67 14.58 -33.81
N PRO A 538 -48.89 15.13 -33.79
CA PRO A 538 -49.69 15.46 -34.98
C PRO A 538 -48.87 16.08 -36.11
N ALA A 539 -48.33 15.20 -36.95
CA ALA A 539 -47.45 15.54 -38.04
C ALA A 539 -48.29 16.34 -39.02
N GLY A 540 -47.98 17.62 -39.17
CA GLY A 540 -48.68 18.50 -40.11
C GLY A 540 -49.53 19.63 -39.51
N LYS A 541 -49.65 19.77 -38.18
CA LYS A 541 -50.20 21.04 -37.62
C LYS A 541 -49.08 22.03 -37.36
N TRP A 542 -49.01 23.03 -38.25
CA TRP A 542 -48.18 24.23 -38.11
C TRP A 542 -48.85 25.18 -37.10
N TYR A 543 -48.16 25.51 -36.00
CA TYR A 543 -48.67 26.42 -34.99
C TYR A 543 -47.77 27.66 -34.90
N PRO A 544 -48.02 28.68 -35.74
CA PRO A 544 -47.17 29.87 -35.82
C PRO A 544 -47.14 30.69 -34.52
N ASN A 545 -48.14 30.51 -33.67
CA ASN A 545 -48.33 31.35 -32.47
C ASN A 545 -47.87 30.67 -31.16
N GLN A 546 -47.34 29.45 -31.21
CA GLN A 546 -46.92 28.70 -30.01
C GLN A 546 -45.42 28.39 -29.93
N SER A 547 -44.66 28.52 -31.02
CA SER A 547 -43.20 28.47 -30.96
C SER A 547 -42.60 29.77 -31.47
N GLN A 548 -41.65 30.35 -30.72
CA GLN A 548 -40.90 31.54 -31.14
C GLN A 548 -40.09 31.34 -32.43
N ARG A 549 -40.05 30.12 -32.97
CA ARG A 549 -39.27 29.71 -34.14
C ARG A 549 -40.10 29.38 -35.39
N GLY A 550 -41.44 29.43 -35.34
CA GLY A 550 -42.30 29.08 -36.47
C GLY A 550 -42.04 27.67 -37.02
N GLY A 551 -42.67 26.65 -36.42
CA GLY A 551 -42.42 25.25 -36.81
C GLY A 551 -43.53 24.27 -36.46
N PHE A 552 -43.36 23.01 -36.88
CA PHE A 552 -44.22 21.87 -36.54
C PHE A 552 -44.27 21.67 -35.01
N TYR A 553 -45.42 21.26 -34.47
CA TYR A 553 -45.61 21.01 -33.04
C TYR A 553 -44.59 20.00 -32.50
N GLN A 554 -43.79 20.41 -31.52
CA GLN A 554 -42.90 19.53 -30.76
C GLN A 554 -43.39 19.45 -29.31
N PRO A 555 -43.39 18.26 -28.69
CA PRO A 555 -43.74 18.12 -27.28
C PRO A 555 -42.71 18.83 -26.39
N ASN A 556 -43.16 19.37 -25.28
CA ASN A 556 -42.28 19.79 -24.19
C ASN A 556 -42.01 18.64 -23.20
N LEU A 557 -41.09 18.89 -22.26
CA LEU A 557 -40.69 17.96 -21.19
C LEU A 557 -41.87 17.28 -20.45
N HIS A 558 -43.00 17.95 -20.27
CA HIS A 558 -44.16 17.41 -19.54
C HIS A 558 -45.15 16.65 -20.42
N SER A 559 -45.22 17.00 -21.70
CA SER A 559 -46.17 16.43 -22.67
C SER A 559 -45.60 15.28 -23.51
N SER A 560 -44.30 15.02 -23.38
CA SER A 560 -43.60 14.00 -24.14
C SER A 560 -43.97 12.58 -23.71
N ARG A 561 -44.10 11.70 -24.70
CA ARG A 561 -44.30 10.25 -24.64
C ARG A 561 -43.09 9.50 -25.21
N ASP A 562 -41.94 10.14 -25.18
CA ASP A 562 -40.69 9.59 -25.71
C ASP A 562 -40.05 8.57 -24.76
N ALA A 563 -40.55 8.42 -23.52
CA ALA A 563 -40.15 7.36 -22.60
C ALA A 563 -41.30 6.93 -21.69
N ASP A 564 -41.45 5.62 -21.50
CA ASP A 564 -42.52 4.99 -20.73
C ASP A 564 -41.96 3.94 -19.76
N THR A 565 -42.64 3.77 -18.62
CA THR A 565 -42.37 2.65 -17.70
C THR A 565 -43.02 1.38 -18.24
N LEU A 566 -42.21 0.40 -18.66
CA LEU A 566 -42.70 -0.90 -19.14
C LEU A 566 -42.94 -1.86 -17.98
N LYS A 567 -42.15 -1.72 -16.92
CA LYS A 567 -42.25 -2.48 -15.67
C LYS A 567 -41.93 -1.57 -14.50
N GLY A 568 -42.87 -1.43 -13.55
CA GLY A 568 -42.61 -0.77 -12.28
C GLY A 568 -41.75 -1.62 -11.34
N TRP A 569 -41.19 -0.98 -10.30
CA TRP A 569 -40.36 -1.65 -9.28
C TRP A 569 -41.04 -2.88 -8.67
N SER A 570 -40.43 -4.04 -8.84
CA SER A 570 -40.93 -5.31 -8.26
C SER A 570 -39.80 -6.32 -8.09
N THR A 571 -40.01 -7.35 -7.28
CA THR A 571 -38.99 -8.39 -6.98
C THR A 571 -38.98 -9.59 -7.92
N ASN A 572 -39.73 -9.51 -9.02
CA ASN A 572 -39.81 -10.57 -10.01
C ASN A 572 -39.32 -10.10 -11.38
N SER A 573 -38.92 -11.06 -12.21
CA SER A 573 -38.40 -10.85 -13.56
C SER A 573 -39.49 -10.69 -14.64
N LEU A 574 -40.78 -10.74 -14.28
CA LEU A 574 -41.88 -10.78 -15.25
C LEU A 574 -42.03 -9.44 -15.99
N LEU A 575 -42.00 -9.49 -17.31
CA LEU A 575 -42.26 -8.37 -18.21
C LEU A 575 -42.93 -8.91 -19.48
N ASP A 576 -43.98 -8.24 -19.95
CA ASP A 576 -44.59 -8.58 -21.23
C ASP A 576 -43.61 -8.27 -22.37
N SER A 577 -43.23 -9.30 -23.11
CA SER A 577 -42.24 -9.20 -24.18
C SER A 577 -42.67 -8.28 -25.32
N HIS A 578 -43.97 -8.08 -25.55
CA HIS A 578 -44.46 -7.20 -26.60
C HIS A 578 -44.10 -5.74 -26.33
N THR A 579 -44.00 -5.34 -25.06
CA THR A 579 -43.66 -3.97 -24.64
C THR A 579 -42.23 -3.55 -24.99
N LEU A 580 -41.33 -4.51 -25.23
CA LEU A 580 -39.93 -4.27 -25.64
C LEU A 580 -39.76 -4.11 -27.16
N THR A 581 -40.81 -4.33 -27.94
CA THR A 581 -40.72 -4.28 -29.41
C THR A 581 -40.43 -2.85 -29.87
N ALA A 582 -39.50 -2.73 -30.82
CA ALA A 582 -39.15 -1.45 -31.44
C ALA A 582 -40.30 -0.90 -32.29
N LEU A 583 -40.48 0.42 -32.21
CA LEU A 583 -41.53 1.16 -32.89
C LEU A 583 -41.03 1.66 -34.25
N HIS A 584 -41.78 1.32 -35.30
CA HIS A 584 -41.42 1.62 -36.68
C HIS A 584 -41.40 3.14 -36.94
N ASN A 585 -40.42 3.65 -37.68
CA ASN A 585 -40.22 5.07 -38.02
C ASN A 585 -40.00 6.03 -36.84
N ASN A 586 -39.79 5.56 -35.61
CA ASN A 586 -39.52 6.43 -34.48
C ASN A 586 -38.01 6.73 -34.35
N GLY A 587 -37.68 7.95 -33.94
CA GLY A 587 -36.31 8.35 -33.63
C GLY A 587 -35.87 7.91 -32.23
N THR A 588 -34.81 8.53 -31.72
CA THR A 588 -34.10 8.11 -30.50
C THR A 588 -33.87 9.31 -29.57
N ASN A 589 -34.46 9.30 -28.38
CA ASN A 589 -34.42 10.42 -27.43
C ASN A 589 -33.85 9.99 -26.06
N TYR A 590 -32.53 10.08 -25.90
CA TYR A 590 -31.86 9.70 -24.64
C TYR A 590 -32.25 10.63 -23.50
N HIS A 591 -32.47 11.91 -23.80
CA HIS A 591 -32.88 12.89 -22.79
C HIS A 591 -34.22 12.48 -22.14
N ALA A 592 -35.22 12.06 -22.94
CA ALA A 592 -36.48 11.54 -22.41
C ALA A 592 -36.28 10.30 -21.52
N ALA A 593 -35.41 9.38 -21.94
CA ALA A 593 -35.08 8.18 -21.17
C ALA A 593 -34.51 8.53 -19.78
N LEU A 594 -33.58 9.49 -19.72
CA LEU A 594 -32.94 9.92 -18.47
C LEU A 594 -33.89 10.67 -17.53
N LEU A 595 -34.83 11.45 -18.09
CA LEU A 595 -35.88 12.08 -17.29
C LEU A 595 -36.80 11.04 -16.64
N LYS A 596 -37.20 10.02 -17.39
CA LYS A 596 -37.99 8.91 -16.85
C LYS A 596 -37.17 8.07 -15.86
N ALA A 597 -35.88 7.85 -16.12
CA ALA A 597 -35.00 7.16 -15.18
C ALA A 597 -34.88 7.94 -13.86
N ASN A 598 -34.79 9.27 -13.92
CA ASN A 598 -34.77 10.12 -12.73
C ASN A 598 -36.07 10.02 -11.93
N GLU A 599 -37.22 10.03 -12.60
CA GLU A 599 -38.53 9.77 -11.96
C GLU A 599 -38.53 8.42 -11.24
N MET A 600 -38.15 7.34 -11.92
CA MET A 600 -38.15 5.99 -11.36
C MET A 600 -37.17 5.82 -10.19
N LEU A 601 -35.98 6.41 -10.26
CA LEU A 601 -34.99 6.32 -9.18
C LEU A 601 -35.43 7.10 -7.92
N ASN A 602 -36.26 8.14 -8.08
CA ASN A 602 -36.82 8.89 -6.95
C ASN A 602 -37.96 8.14 -6.22
N GLU A 603 -38.55 7.11 -6.84
CA GLU A 603 -39.56 6.26 -6.20
C GLU A 603 -38.96 5.25 -5.21
N VAL A 604 -37.68 4.90 -5.38
CA VAL A 604 -37.01 3.91 -4.54
C VAL A 604 -36.47 4.57 -3.27
N LYS A 605 -36.59 3.85 -2.14
CA LYS A 605 -36.10 4.37 -0.85
C LYS A 605 -34.59 4.58 -0.89
N ASP A 606 -34.13 5.64 -0.23
CA ASP A 606 -32.72 5.82 0.06
C ASP A 606 -32.35 5.06 1.34
N ASP A 607 -32.39 3.73 1.27
CA ASP A 607 -32.12 2.80 2.37
C ASP A 607 -30.69 2.23 2.35
N GLY A 608 -29.82 2.81 1.52
CA GLY A 608 -28.44 2.36 1.31
C GLY A 608 -28.28 1.23 0.29
N ARG A 609 -29.36 0.70 -0.31
CA ARG A 609 -29.25 -0.28 -1.41
C ARG A 609 -28.52 0.33 -2.61
N ARG A 610 -27.61 -0.46 -3.19
CA ARG A 610 -26.93 -0.11 -4.45
C ARG A 610 -27.93 -0.08 -5.59
N LYS A 611 -27.76 0.95 -6.42
CA LYS A 611 -28.61 1.22 -7.57
C LYS A 611 -27.78 1.03 -8.83
N ILE A 612 -28.27 0.21 -9.74
CA ILE A 612 -27.63 -0.11 -11.02
C ILE A 612 -28.56 0.31 -12.15
N MET A 613 -28.04 1.01 -13.15
CA MET A 613 -28.73 1.30 -14.40
C MET A 613 -28.02 0.59 -15.56
N ILE A 614 -28.79 -0.10 -16.40
CA ILE A 614 -28.30 -0.76 -17.61
C ILE A 614 -29.00 -0.13 -18.81
N PHE A 615 -28.27 0.65 -19.60
CA PHE A 615 -28.79 1.40 -20.73
C PHE A 615 -28.44 0.71 -22.05
N ILE A 616 -29.45 0.33 -22.84
CA ILE A 616 -29.29 -0.49 -24.05
C ILE A 616 -29.82 0.28 -25.26
N SER A 617 -28.98 0.51 -26.26
CA SER A 617 -29.33 1.24 -27.50
C SER A 617 -28.33 0.92 -28.60
N ASP A 618 -28.61 1.30 -29.85
CA ASP A 618 -27.66 1.28 -30.95
C ASP A 618 -26.78 2.55 -31.03
N GLY A 619 -27.03 3.55 -30.17
CA GLY A 619 -26.08 4.62 -29.90
C GLY A 619 -26.33 5.97 -30.55
N VAL A 620 -27.32 6.09 -31.45
CA VAL A 620 -27.53 7.32 -32.25
C VAL A 620 -28.73 8.13 -31.74
N PRO A 621 -28.54 9.16 -30.89
CA PRO A 621 -29.65 10.04 -30.53
C PRO A 621 -30.02 10.94 -31.73
N THR A 622 -31.33 11.10 -31.96
CA THR A 622 -31.88 11.94 -33.04
C THR A 622 -32.86 13.00 -32.54
N PHE A 623 -33.12 13.02 -31.22
CA PHE A 623 -33.88 14.03 -30.50
C PHE A 623 -33.28 14.33 -29.12
N TYR A 624 -33.55 15.51 -28.60
CA TYR A 624 -33.24 15.96 -27.24
C TYR A 624 -34.22 17.08 -26.82
N PHE A 625 -34.27 17.49 -25.55
CA PHE A 625 -34.97 18.72 -25.16
C PHE A 625 -33.99 19.90 -25.11
N GLY A 626 -34.36 21.00 -25.76
CA GLY A 626 -33.59 22.25 -25.74
C GLY A 626 -33.76 23.03 -24.44
N GLU A 627 -33.02 24.12 -24.29
CA GLU A 627 -33.10 25.02 -23.12
C GLU A 627 -34.50 25.63 -22.92
N ASP A 628 -35.29 25.73 -24.00
CA ASP A 628 -36.67 26.18 -23.97
C ASP A 628 -37.65 25.12 -23.42
N GLY A 629 -37.16 23.92 -23.09
CA GLY A 629 -37.94 22.80 -22.61
C GLY A 629 -38.74 22.07 -23.69
N TYR A 630 -38.54 22.41 -24.97
CA TYR A 630 -39.19 21.75 -26.10
C TYR A 630 -38.27 20.75 -26.78
N ARG A 631 -38.87 19.69 -27.34
CA ARG A 631 -38.13 18.69 -28.10
C ARG A 631 -37.54 19.32 -29.35
N SER A 632 -36.24 19.13 -29.52
CA SER A 632 -35.43 19.54 -30.64
C SER A 632 -34.91 18.33 -31.40
N GLY A 633 -34.60 18.53 -32.68
CA GLY A 633 -34.20 17.49 -33.61
C GLY A 633 -35.32 17.11 -34.59
N ASN A 634 -34.97 16.37 -35.63
CA ASN A 634 -35.89 15.95 -36.70
C ASN A 634 -36.07 14.43 -36.78
N GLY A 635 -35.46 13.67 -35.87
CA GLY A 635 -35.57 12.21 -35.80
C GLY A 635 -34.76 11.44 -36.84
N SER A 636 -34.15 12.13 -37.82
CA SER A 636 -33.35 11.51 -38.86
C SER A 636 -31.93 11.28 -38.39
N SER A 637 -31.44 10.04 -38.51
CA SER A 637 -30.03 9.70 -38.31
C SER A 637 -29.17 9.92 -39.56
N ASN A 638 -29.80 10.15 -40.73
CA ASN A 638 -29.11 10.49 -41.97
C ASN A 638 -28.73 11.98 -42.07
N ASP A 639 -29.27 12.81 -41.17
CA ASP A 639 -28.91 14.22 -41.05
C ASP A 639 -27.79 14.37 -40.01
N SER A 640 -26.56 14.56 -40.50
CA SER A 640 -25.37 14.67 -39.65
C SER A 640 -25.44 15.86 -38.68
N ASN A 641 -26.10 16.96 -39.06
CA ASN A 641 -26.27 18.11 -38.18
C ASN A 641 -27.26 17.77 -37.06
N ASN A 642 -28.35 17.06 -37.38
CA ASN A 642 -29.31 16.59 -36.38
C ASN A 642 -28.64 15.67 -35.35
N VAL A 643 -27.88 14.68 -35.81
CA VAL A 643 -27.14 13.76 -34.93
C VAL A 643 -26.17 14.53 -34.05
N THR A 644 -25.34 15.41 -34.61
CA THR A 644 -24.36 16.20 -33.85
C THR A 644 -25.02 17.02 -32.73
N GLN A 645 -26.11 17.73 -33.04
CA GLN A 645 -26.82 18.53 -32.05
C GLN A 645 -27.51 17.67 -30.99
N SER A 646 -28.08 16.53 -31.40
CA SER A 646 -28.72 15.59 -30.48
C SER A 646 -27.72 14.92 -29.54
N GLN A 647 -26.50 14.64 -30.01
CA GLN A 647 -25.42 14.18 -29.15
C GLN A 647 -25.05 15.22 -28.10
N VAL A 648 -24.94 16.52 -28.48
CA VAL A 648 -24.66 17.61 -27.53
C VAL A 648 -25.77 17.71 -26.48
N GLY A 649 -27.02 17.78 -26.90
CA GLY A 649 -28.17 17.86 -25.99
C GLY A 649 -28.29 16.64 -25.06
N SER A 650 -28.00 15.45 -25.58
CA SER A 650 -27.99 14.22 -24.77
C SER A 650 -26.87 14.23 -23.73
N LYS A 651 -25.67 14.73 -24.08
CA LYS A 651 -24.55 14.85 -23.12
C LYS A 651 -24.88 15.80 -21.97
N LEU A 652 -25.53 16.93 -22.24
CA LEU A 652 -26.00 17.84 -21.20
C LEU A 652 -27.00 17.17 -20.25
N ALA A 653 -27.97 16.42 -20.80
CA ALA A 653 -28.93 15.65 -19.99
C ALA A 653 -28.25 14.56 -19.15
N ILE A 654 -27.20 13.92 -19.69
CA ILE A 654 -26.39 12.93 -18.96
C ILE A 654 -25.68 13.59 -17.78
N ASP A 655 -25.07 14.76 -17.97
CA ASP A 655 -24.39 15.49 -16.89
C ASP A 655 -25.36 15.82 -15.76
N GLU A 656 -26.52 16.39 -16.11
CA GLU A 656 -27.58 16.72 -15.15
C GLU A 656 -28.12 15.48 -14.41
N PHE A 657 -28.26 14.35 -15.12
CA PHE A 657 -28.71 13.09 -14.54
C PHE A 657 -27.68 12.50 -13.57
N LYS A 658 -26.39 12.50 -13.93
CA LYS A 658 -25.30 12.02 -13.08
C LYS A 658 -25.14 12.86 -11.81
N ASP A 659 -25.34 14.17 -11.93
CA ASP A 659 -25.30 15.08 -10.77
C ASP A 659 -26.41 14.76 -9.75
N ARG A 660 -27.59 14.34 -10.21
CA ARG A 660 -28.69 13.92 -9.33
C ARG A 660 -28.51 12.53 -8.74
N HIS A 661 -27.84 11.64 -9.47
CA HIS A 661 -27.64 10.24 -9.09
C HIS A 661 -26.16 9.89 -8.99
N PRO A 662 -25.37 10.59 -8.15
CA PRO A 662 -23.92 10.37 -8.06
C PRO A 662 -23.59 8.96 -7.57
N ASN A 663 -24.52 8.33 -6.85
CA ASN A 663 -24.39 6.99 -6.32
C ASN A 663 -24.97 5.89 -7.23
N LEU A 664 -25.36 6.19 -8.48
CA LEU A 664 -25.85 5.20 -9.45
C LEU A 664 -24.71 4.62 -10.30
N SER A 665 -24.61 3.29 -10.35
CA SER A 665 -23.69 2.61 -11.27
C SER A 665 -24.35 2.42 -12.63
N ILE A 666 -23.71 2.90 -13.70
CA ILE A 666 -24.31 2.95 -15.04
C ILE A 666 -23.50 2.09 -16.00
N TYR A 667 -24.13 1.07 -16.57
CA TYR A 667 -23.63 0.30 -17.69
C TYR A 667 -24.32 0.73 -18.97
N SER A 668 -23.58 0.79 -20.08
CA SER A 668 -24.18 1.06 -21.39
C SER A 668 -23.79 -0.02 -22.40
N LEU A 669 -24.78 -0.53 -23.12
CA LEU A 669 -24.63 -1.60 -24.10
C LEU A 669 -25.01 -1.02 -25.46
N GLY A 670 -24.01 -0.87 -26.32
CA GLY A 670 -24.20 -0.51 -27.71
C GLY A 670 -24.49 -1.76 -28.53
N VAL A 671 -25.71 -1.90 -29.05
CA VAL A 671 -26.15 -3.10 -29.78
C VAL A 671 -26.33 -2.77 -31.25
N SER A 672 -25.29 -3.02 -32.05
CA SER A 672 -25.34 -2.85 -33.50
C SER A 672 -24.19 -3.61 -34.18
N LYS A 673 -24.39 -3.94 -35.46
CA LYS A 673 -23.43 -4.60 -36.34
C LYS A 673 -22.11 -3.84 -36.50
N ASP A 674 -22.14 -2.52 -36.32
CA ASP A 674 -21.06 -1.59 -36.58
C ASP A 674 -20.82 -0.64 -35.41
N ILE A 675 -21.26 -0.99 -34.20
CA ILE A 675 -21.35 -0.10 -33.02
C ILE A 675 -20.05 0.63 -32.63
N ASN A 676 -18.89 0.15 -33.09
CA ASN A 676 -17.60 0.83 -32.90
C ASN A 676 -17.34 1.97 -33.91
N SER A 677 -18.25 2.22 -34.84
CA SER A 677 -18.18 3.25 -35.87
C SER A 677 -19.22 4.33 -35.61
N ASP A 678 -18.94 5.56 -36.02
CA ASP A 678 -19.91 6.66 -35.98
C ASP A 678 -20.64 6.75 -37.33
N THR A 679 -21.80 6.10 -37.42
CA THR A 679 -22.62 5.97 -38.64
C THR A 679 -24.05 6.44 -38.39
N SER A 680 -24.89 6.45 -39.42
CA SER A 680 -26.32 6.73 -39.24
C SER A 680 -27.09 5.58 -38.57
N SER A 681 -26.50 4.39 -38.47
CA SER A 681 -27.13 3.21 -37.84
C SER A 681 -26.54 2.84 -36.48
N SER A 682 -25.40 3.42 -36.09
CA SER A 682 -24.81 3.22 -34.77
C SER A 682 -23.80 4.30 -34.37
N SER A 683 -23.63 4.54 -33.07
CA SER A 683 -22.57 5.43 -32.56
C SER A 683 -22.21 5.13 -31.11
N PRO A 684 -20.93 4.89 -30.77
CA PRO A 684 -20.54 4.63 -29.39
C PRO A 684 -20.44 5.91 -28.55
N VAL A 685 -20.47 7.09 -29.17
CA VAL A 685 -20.03 8.36 -28.56
C VAL A 685 -20.80 8.72 -27.30
N VAL A 686 -22.14 8.65 -27.35
CA VAL A 686 -22.99 9.09 -26.24
C VAL A 686 -23.11 7.99 -25.18
N LEU A 687 -23.12 6.72 -25.58
CA LEU A 687 -23.12 5.58 -24.66
C LEU A 687 -21.83 5.56 -23.81
N LYS A 688 -20.67 5.73 -24.44
CA LYS A 688 -19.39 5.89 -23.74
C LYS A 688 -19.39 7.09 -22.80
N TYR A 689 -20.00 8.21 -23.20
CA TYR A 689 -20.15 9.37 -22.32
C TYR A 689 -21.04 9.09 -21.11
N LEU A 690 -22.12 8.32 -21.29
CA LEU A 690 -23.07 7.93 -20.25
C LEU A 690 -22.41 7.04 -19.18
N SER A 691 -21.76 5.95 -19.56
CA SER A 691 -21.22 4.99 -18.59
C SER A 691 -19.73 5.20 -18.27
N GLY A 692 -18.97 5.86 -19.15
CA GLY A 692 -17.51 5.78 -19.17
C GLY A 692 -17.02 4.53 -19.92
N ASP A 693 -15.77 4.57 -20.40
CA ASP A 693 -15.20 3.52 -21.26
C ASP A 693 -15.15 2.14 -20.60
N ASN A 694 -14.92 2.06 -19.29
CA ASN A 694 -14.83 0.79 -18.55
C ASN A 694 -16.18 0.06 -18.39
N TYR A 695 -17.30 0.77 -18.56
CA TYR A 695 -18.67 0.25 -18.37
C TYR A 695 -19.51 0.32 -19.64
N TYR A 696 -18.86 0.62 -20.77
CA TYR A 696 -19.45 0.56 -22.10
C TYR A 696 -19.07 -0.77 -22.77
N TYR A 697 -20.07 -1.44 -23.34
CA TYR A 697 -19.88 -2.69 -24.08
C TYR A 697 -20.41 -2.58 -25.50
N SER A 698 -19.54 -2.90 -26.46
CA SER A 698 -19.90 -3.04 -27.87
C SER A 698 -20.39 -4.46 -28.12
N ILE A 699 -21.64 -4.58 -28.56
CA ILE A 699 -22.33 -5.84 -28.80
C ILE A 699 -22.66 -5.96 -30.29
N THR A 700 -21.98 -6.88 -30.96
CA THR A 700 -22.15 -7.12 -32.41
C THR A 700 -22.88 -8.44 -32.71
N ASP A 701 -23.04 -9.29 -31.70
CA ASP A 701 -23.80 -10.53 -31.79
C ASP A 701 -24.46 -10.92 -30.45
N THR A 702 -25.30 -11.96 -30.47
CA THR A 702 -26.06 -12.41 -29.29
C THR A 702 -25.21 -13.13 -28.25
N VAL A 703 -24.05 -13.69 -28.63
CA VAL A 703 -23.13 -14.39 -27.72
C VAL A 703 -22.39 -13.37 -26.86
N GLU A 704 -21.92 -12.28 -27.46
CA GLU A 704 -21.33 -11.14 -26.74
C GLU A 704 -22.34 -10.51 -25.78
N LEU A 705 -23.60 -10.38 -26.21
CA LEU A 705 -24.66 -9.84 -25.36
C LEU A 705 -24.87 -10.69 -24.11
N GLU A 706 -24.95 -12.01 -24.26
CA GLU A 706 -25.11 -12.93 -23.13
C GLU A 706 -23.88 -12.92 -22.19
N LYS A 707 -22.67 -12.92 -22.77
CA LYS A 707 -21.42 -12.80 -21.98
C LYS A 707 -21.39 -11.49 -21.18
N THR A 708 -21.83 -10.40 -21.78
CA THR A 708 -21.87 -9.08 -21.15
C THR A 708 -22.91 -9.03 -20.03
N ALA A 709 -24.11 -9.56 -20.27
CA ALA A 709 -25.14 -9.70 -19.24
C ALA A 709 -24.64 -10.48 -18.01
N ASN A 710 -23.93 -11.59 -18.25
CA ASN A 710 -23.23 -12.34 -17.20
C ASN A 710 -22.21 -11.50 -16.46
N LYS A 711 -21.36 -10.79 -17.20
CA LYS A 711 -20.31 -9.96 -16.62
C LYS A 711 -20.88 -8.88 -15.72
N ILE A 712 -21.95 -8.20 -16.12
CA ILE A 712 -22.60 -7.16 -15.30
C ILE A 712 -23.12 -7.74 -13.97
N VAL A 713 -23.72 -8.93 -14.03
CA VAL A 713 -24.16 -9.66 -12.82
C VAL A 713 -22.98 -10.00 -11.91
N GLU A 714 -21.86 -10.49 -12.45
CA GLU A 714 -20.65 -10.81 -11.67
C GLU A 714 -19.94 -9.56 -11.11
N ASP A 715 -19.93 -8.46 -11.86
CA ASP A 715 -19.37 -7.18 -11.43
C ASP A 715 -20.23 -6.50 -10.35
N SER A 716 -21.51 -6.87 -10.25
CA SER A 716 -22.39 -6.42 -9.17
C SER A 716 -22.06 -7.04 -7.80
N LYS A 717 -21.24 -8.10 -7.76
CA LYS A 717 -20.76 -8.74 -6.54
C LYS A 717 -19.55 -8.00 -5.95
N ILE A 718 -19.32 -8.17 -4.64
CA ILE A 718 -18.20 -7.55 -3.92
C ILE A 718 -16.87 -8.25 -4.26
N PHE A 719 -15.81 -7.49 -4.55
CA PHE A 719 -14.45 -7.99 -4.87
C PHE A 719 -13.34 -7.04 -4.40
N ASN A 720 -12.06 -7.33 -4.70
CA ASN A 720 -10.89 -6.54 -4.27
C ASN A 720 -10.89 -6.22 -2.76
N LEU A 721 -11.12 -7.24 -1.95
CA LEU A 721 -11.34 -7.11 -0.52
C LEU A 721 -10.00 -7.04 0.26
N ILE A 722 -9.90 -6.09 1.18
CA ILE A 722 -8.77 -5.92 2.09
C ILE A 722 -9.30 -5.67 3.50
N ILE A 723 -8.87 -6.46 4.48
CA ILE A 723 -9.12 -6.24 5.91
C ILE A 723 -7.83 -5.71 6.53
N SER A 724 -7.88 -4.57 7.21
CA SER A 724 -6.70 -3.95 7.82
C SER A 724 -6.94 -3.49 9.25
N ASP A 725 -5.89 -3.57 10.07
CA ASP A 725 -5.86 -3.12 11.46
C ASP A 725 -4.54 -2.40 11.76
N SER A 726 -4.59 -1.06 11.83
CA SER A 726 -3.49 -0.24 12.31
C SER A 726 -3.57 -0.12 13.84
N LEU A 727 -2.65 -0.78 14.54
CA LEU A 727 -2.58 -0.82 16.00
C LEU A 727 -2.45 0.59 16.61
N SER A 728 -2.83 0.73 17.87
CA SER A 728 -2.61 1.98 18.61
C SER A 728 -1.18 2.02 19.18
N GLN A 729 -0.78 3.17 19.73
CA GLN A 729 0.50 3.27 20.44
C GLN A 729 0.54 2.46 21.75
N TYR A 730 -0.62 2.01 22.25
CA TYR A 730 -0.76 1.30 23.52
C TYR A 730 -0.62 -0.22 23.37
N VAL A 731 -0.48 -0.71 22.15
CA VAL A 731 -0.45 -2.13 21.84
C VAL A 731 0.69 -2.41 20.87
N ASP A 732 1.52 -3.38 21.22
CA ASP A 732 2.56 -3.93 20.36
C ASP A 732 2.11 -5.30 19.83
N TYR A 733 2.50 -5.63 18.61
CA TYR A 733 2.29 -6.97 18.05
C TYR A 733 3.15 -8.01 18.78
N TYR A 734 2.59 -9.19 19.07
CA TYR A 734 3.30 -10.20 19.87
C TYR A 734 4.19 -11.10 19.01
N GLU A 735 5.35 -10.58 18.60
CA GLU A 735 6.30 -11.23 17.68
C GLU A 735 6.76 -12.63 18.10
N GLN A 736 6.84 -12.91 19.41
CA GLN A 736 7.30 -14.22 19.90
C GLN A 736 6.36 -15.34 19.46
N LYS A 737 5.06 -15.06 19.39
CA LYS A 737 4.04 -16.03 19.02
C LYS A 737 2.79 -15.31 18.51
N PRO A 738 2.85 -14.78 17.29
CA PRO A 738 1.79 -13.93 16.79
C PRO A 738 0.51 -14.70 16.48
N ASP A 739 0.64 -15.99 16.18
CA ASP A 739 -0.45 -16.91 15.83
C ASP A 739 -1.46 -16.25 14.88
N ILE A 740 -0.96 -15.58 13.81
CA ILE A 740 -1.83 -15.03 12.77
C ILE A 740 -2.59 -16.19 12.13
N LEU A 741 -3.90 -16.08 12.16
CA LEU A 741 -4.83 -17.08 11.67
C LEU A 741 -5.90 -16.38 10.84
N VAL A 742 -6.13 -16.89 9.63
CA VAL A 742 -7.30 -16.53 8.83
C VAL A 742 -8.17 -17.76 8.68
N THR A 743 -9.43 -17.65 9.07
CA THR A 743 -10.42 -18.72 8.90
C THR A 743 -11.61 -18.20 8.10
N ARG A 744 -12.39 -19.13 7.54
CA ARG A 744 -13.78 -18.88 7.17
C ARG A 744 -14.71 -19.90 7.80
N ILE A 745 -15.88 -19.45 8.22
CA ILE A 745 -16.89 -20.26 8.90
C ILE A 745 -18.17 -20.23 8.07
N SER A 746 -18.66 -21.41 7.69
CA SER A 746 -19.94 -21.53 6.98
C SER A 746 -21.09 -21.12 7.90
N LYS A 747 -21.98 -20.24 7.42
CA LYS A 747 -23.14 -19.76 8.19
C LYS A 747 -24.13 -20.87 8.48
N SER A 748 -24.35 -21.77 7.53
CA SER A 748 -25.32 -22.86 7.60
C SER A 748 -24.80 -24.05 8.40
N THR A 749 -23.57 -24.51 8.10
CA THR A 749 -23.01 -25.74 8.72
C THR A 749 -22.15 -25.47 9.95
N LYS A 750 -21.75 -24.21 10.19
CA LYS A 750 -20.75 -23.80 11.19
C LYS A 750 -19.38 -24.48 11.02
N LYS A 751 -19.12 -25.13 9.88
CA LYS A 751 -17.82 -25.73 9.57
C LYS A 751 -16.76 -24.63 9.41
N VAL A 752 -15.68 -24.76 10.17
CA VAL A 752 -14.50 -23.88 10.11
C VAL A 752 -13.51 -24.42 9.08
N GLN A 753 -13.01 -23.54 8.23
CA GLN A 753 -11.92 -23.82 7.30
C GLN A 753 -10.80 -22.81 7.53
N THR A 754 -9.59 -23.30 7.73
CA THR A 754 -8.40 -22.46 7.87
C THR A 754 -7.93 -22.05 6.48
N LEU A 755 -7.74 -20.76 6.26
CA LEU A 755 -7.25 -20.18 4.99
C LEU A 755 -5.77 -19.83 5.07
N PHE A 756 -5.31 -19.36 6.23
CA PHE A 756 -3.90 -19.01 6.48
C PHE A 756 -3.53 -19.37 7.92
N LYS A 757 -2.36 -19.99 8.11
CA LYS A 757 -1.80 -20.33 9.42
C LYS A 757 -0.29 -20.51 9.32
N ASN A 758 0.44 -20.23 10.39
CA ASN A 758 1.91 -20.43 10.48
C ASN A 758 2.70 -19.75 9.34
N GLY A 759 2.26 -18.56 8.91
CA GLY A 759 2.95 -17.81 7.84
C GLY A 759 2.69 -18.34 6.42
N GLN A 760 1.77 -19.29 6.23
CA GLN A 760 1.50 -19.90 4.93
C GLN A 760 0.00 -19.92 4.59
N ILE A 761 -0.29 -19.74 3.30
CA ILE A 761 -1.63 -19.93 2.73
C ILE A 761 -1.87 -21.45 2.59
N THR A 762 -3.02 -21.90 3.08
CA THR A 762 -3.47 -23.30 3.02
C THR A 762 -4.05 -23.67 1.66
N ASN A 763 -4.36 -24.94 1.43
CA ASN A 763 -5.03 -25.39 0.21
C ASN A 763 -6.42 -24.75 0.04
N GLU A 764 -7.16 -24.60 1.13
CA GLU A 764 -8.46 -23.93 1.18
C GLU A 764 -8.34 -22.42 0.92
N GLY A 765 -7.22 -21.81 1.33
CA GLY A 765 -6.94 -20.39 1.13
C GLY A 765 -6.39 -20.02 -0.26
N LYS A 766 -5.85 -20.97 -1.02
CA LYS A 766 -5.12 -20.73 -2.28
C LYS A 766 -5.88 -19.89 -3.31
N TYR A 767 -7.20 -20.02 -3.36
CA TYR A 767 -8.06 -19.32 -4.32
C TYR A 767 -8.78 -18.10 -3.73
N ILE A 768 -8.46 -17.73 -2.49
CA ILE A 768 -9.20 -16.72 -1.71
C ILE A 768 -8.24 -15.64 -1.20
N VAL A 769 -7.14 -16.05 -0.56
CA VAL A 769 -6.15 -15.18 0.06
C VAL A 769 -5.03 -14.91 -0.93
N GLU A 770 -4.68 -13.64 -1.12
CA GLU A 770 -3.49 -13.23 -1.85
C GLU A 770 -2.29 -13.13 -0.92
N ASN A 771 -2.43 -12.39 0.18
CA ASN A 771 -1.40 -12.28 1.21
C ASN A 771 -1.97 -11.92 2.58
N VAL A 772 -1.16 -12.15 3.61
CA VAL A 772 -1.37 -11.64 4.97
C VAL A 772 -0.05 -11.02 5.42
N LEU A 773 -0.08 -9.74 5.78
CA LEU A 773 1.10 -8.95 6.09
C LEU A 773 0.98 -8.34 7.49
N PHE A 774 2.07 -8.39 8.26
CA PHE A 774 2.20 -7.60 9.48
C PHE A 774 3.37 -6.63 9.31
N THR A 775 3.05 -5.34 9.28
CA THR A 775 4.03 -4.27 9.17
C THR A 775 4.46 -3.79 10.55
N PRO A 776 5.74 -3.95 10.91
CA PRO A 776 6.24 -3.64 12.24
C PRO A 776 6.36 -2.13 12.48
N LYS A 777 6.44 -1.76 13.75
CA LYS A 777 6.69 -0.39 14.19
C LYS A 777 8.08 0.09 13.71
N THR A 778 8.16 1.32 13.21
CA THR A 778 9.42 1.99 12.83
C THR A 778 9.56 3.35 13.53
N ASP A 779 10.74 3.97 13.44
CA ASP A 779 10.96 5.33 13.98
C ASP A 779 10.07 6.39 13.31
N ILE A 780 9.52 6.10 12.12
CA ILE A 780 8.65 6.97 11.33
C ILE A 780 7.17 6.56 11.47
N GLN A 781 6.89 5.26 11.64
CA GLN A 781 5.58 4.72 11.96
C GLN A 781 5.54 4.18 13.39
N SER A 782 5.00 5.00 14.29
CA SER A 782 4.91 4.69 15.72
C SER A 782 4.02 3.48 16.10
N LYS A 783 3.44 2.77 15.11
CA LYS A 783 2.39 1.75 15.27
C LYS A 783 2.58 0.63 14.24
N GLY A 784 2.29 -0.63 14.61
CA GLY A 784 2.25 -1.74 13.65
C GLY A 784 0.90 -1.83 12.92
N LYS A 785 0.84 -2.54 11.77
CA LYS A 785 -0.38 -2.75 10.98
C LYS A 785 -0.49 -4.20 10.52
N VAL A 786 -1.65 -4.84 10.70
CA VAL A 786 -1.94 -6.16 10.14
C VAL A 786 -2.90 -6.01 8.96
N THR A 787 -2.61 -6.65 7.83
CA THR A 787 -3.43 -6.59 6.61
C THR A 787 -3.67 -8.00 6.06
N LEU A 788 -4.91 -8.31 5.75
CA LEU A 788 -5.34 -9.48 4.96
C LEU A 788 -5.84 -8.99 3.60
N THR A 789 -5.20 -9.44 2.53
CA THR A 789 -5.60 -9.13 1.15
C THR A 789 -6.19 -10.38 0.49
N PHE A 790 -7.38 -10.25 -0.05
CA PHE A 790 -8.01 -11.29 -0.85
C PHE A 790 -7.52 -11.20 -2.30
N LYS A 791 -7.64 -12.31 -3.05
CA LYS A 791 -7.33 -12.28 -4.48
C LYS A 791 -8.22 -11.27 -5.21
N PRO A 792 -7.69 -10.47 -6.16
CA PRO A 792 -8.45 -9.42 -6.82
C PRO A 792 -9.75 -9.89 -7.50
N ASP A 793 -9.71 -11.08 -8.09
CA ASP A 793 -10.83 -11.73 -8.78
C ASP A 793 -11.77 -12.50 -7.84
N TYR A 794 -11.44 -12.60 -6.55
CA TYR A 794 -12.28 -13.27 -5.58
C TYR A 794 -13.57 -12.48 -5.32
N LYS A 795 -14.71 -13.11 -5.61
CA LYS A 795 -16.03 -12.60 -5.26
C LYS A 795 -16.40 -13.08 -3.86
N VAL A 796 -16.72 -12.15 -2.95
CA VAL A 796 -17.03 -12.48 -1.56
C VAL A 796 -18.21 -13.45 -1.50
N ASP A 797 -18.01 -14.58 -0.83
CA ASP A 797 -19.03 -15.60 -0.64
C ASP A 797 -19.93 -15.20 0.54
N ASP A 798 -21.22 -15.07 0.26
CA ASP A 798 -22.23 -14.64 1.22
C ASP A 798 -22.64 -15.73 2.22
N GLU A 799 -22.20 -16.97 2.04
CA GLU A 799 -22.44 -18.09 2.95
C GLU A 799 -21.38 -18.21 4.05
N TYR A 800 -20.37 -17.33 4.05
CA TYR A 800 -19.24 -17.41 4.99
C TYR A 800 -19.02 -16.14 5.81
N THR A 801 -18.45 -16.34 6.99
CA THR A 801 -17.77 -15.30 7.77
C THR A 801 -16.27 -15.57 7.74
N TYR A 802 -15.48 -14.56 7.40
CA TYR A 802 -14.03 -14.60 7.35
C TYR A 802 -13.49 -13.87 8.56
N THR A 803 -12.51 -14.46 9.22
CA THR A 803 -11.95 -13.93 10.46
C THR A 803 -10.43 -13.84 10.32
N LEU A 804 -9.88 -12.63 10.45
CA LEU A 804 -8.46 -12.40 10.68
C LEU A 804 -8.24 -12.30 12.20
N SER A 805 -7.32 -13.09 12.75
CA SER A 805 -7.00 -13.04 14.17
C SER A 805 -5.50 -13.16 14.46
N PHE A 806 -5.03 -12.46 15.49
CA PHE A 806 -3.61 -12.39 15.85
C PHE A 806 -3.41 -11.89 17.30
N ASN A 807 -2.24 -12.20 17.88
CA ASN A 807 -1.89 -11.86 19.25
C ASN A 807 -1.18 -10.51 19.35
N VAL A 808 -1.48 -9.78 20.42
CA VAL A 808 -0.89 -8.48 20.76
C VAL A 808 -0.59 -8.40 22.26
N LYS A 809 0.24 -7.42 22.65
CA LYS A 809 0.63 -7.15 24.03
C LYS A 809 0.48 -5.67 24.36
N ALA A 810 0.12 -5.35 25.61
CA ALA A 810 0.17 -3.97 26.10
C ALA A 810 1.61 -3.40 26.02
N SER A 811 1.75 -2.22 25.41
CA SER A 811 3.05 -1.56 25.25
C SER A 811 3.49 -0.83 26.52
N ASP A 812 4.77 -0.48 26.63
CA ASP A 812 5.28 0.39 27.72
C ASP A 812 4.51 1.73 27.76
N LYS A 813 4.06 2.23 26.60
CA LYS A 813 3.27 3.46 26.50
C LYS A 813 1.89 3.34 27.15
N ALA A 814 1.32 2.14 27.18
CA ALA A 814 0.05 1.88 27.87
C ALA A 814 0.20 2.09 29.38
N TYR A 815 1.28 1.56 29.97
CA TYR A 815 1.61 1.72 31.38
C TYR A 815 1.90 3.19 31.73
N GLU A 816 2.67 3.90 30.90
CA GLU A 816 2.89 5.34 31.05
C GLU A 816 1.57 6.12 31.08
N SER A 817 0.70 5.87 30.09
CA SER A 817 -0.58 6.58 29.98
C SER A 817 -1.49 6.30 31.17
N TYR A 818 -1.57 5.06 31.63
CA TYR A 818 -2.40 4.70 32.79
C TYR A 818 -1.88 5.34 34.08
N LYS A 819 -0.56 5.36 34.28
CA LYS A 819 0.10 6.07 35.39
C LYS A 819 -0.18 7.57 35.36
N ASP A 820 0.01 8.21 34.20
CA ASP A 820 -0.16 9.65 34.05
C ASP A 820 -1.62 10.08 34.23
N MET A 821 -2.56 9.19 33.91
CA MET A 821 -3.99 9.33 34.22
C MET A 821 -4.37 8.90 35.64
N GLN A 822 -3.38 8.65 36.52
CA GLN A 822 -3.55 8.27 37.93
C GLN A 822 -4.44 7.03 38.12
N GLY A 823 -4.26 6.02 37.27
CA GLY A 823 -4.99 4.76 37.33
C GLY A 823 -6.43 4.85 36.81
N LYS A 824 -6.73 5.84 35.97
CA LYS A 824 -8.04 6.00 35.33
C LYS A 824 -7.92 5.86 33.82
N TYR A 825 -9.00 5.41 33.19
CA TYR A 825 -9.16 5.43 31.75
C TYR A 825 -10.12 6.54 31.34
N SER A 826 -9.83 7.17 30.20
CA SER A 826 -10.63 8.27 29.64
C SER A 826 -11.50 7.83 28.46
N VAL A 827 -11.31 6.61 27.98
CA VAL A 827 -12.02 6.01 26.85
C VAL A 827 -12.64 4.70 27.33
N ASN A 828 -13.87 4.44 26.89
CA ASN A 828 -14.51 3.13 27.07
C ASN A 828 -14.46 2.37 25.74
N GLY A 829 -14.35 1.05 25.79
CA GLY A 829 -14.50 0.22 24.59
C GLY A 829 -15.90 0.35 24.01
N GLU A 830 -15.98 0.37 22.69
CA GLU A 830 -17.24 0.42 21.97
C GLU A 830 -18.05 -0.85 22.19
N ASN A 831 -19.37 -0.76 21.99
CA ASN A 831 -20.26 -1.90 22.16
C ASN A 831 -19.90 -3.04 21.21
N ASP A 832 -20.18 -4.28 21.63
CA ASP A 832 -20.02 -5.47 20.80
C ASP A 832 -18.55 -5.66 20.35
N THR A 833 -17.61 -5.44 21.28
CA THR A 833 -16.18 -5.65 21.06
C THR A 833 -15.59 -6.79 21.90
N ASP A 834 -16.44 -7.57 22.58
CA ASP A 834 -16.02 -8.61 23.52
C ASP A 834 -15.94 -9.97 22.85
N TYR A 835 -14.86 -10.71 23.12
CA TYR A 835 -14.85 -12.15 22.88
C TYR A 835 -15.75 -12.88 23.89
N SER A 836 -16.39 -13.96 23.46
CA SER A 836 -17.39 -14.69 24.28
C SER A 836 -16.83 -15.10 25.64
N GLY A 837 -17.49 -14.69 26.72
CA GLY A 837 -17.12 -15.04 28.09
C GLY A 837 -16.03 -14.16 28.72
N ASN A 838 -15.63 -13.07 28.06
CA ASN A 838 -14.57 -12.18 28.53
C ASN A 838 -15.08 -10.97 29.34
N GLN A 839 -14.18 -10.33 30.08
CA GLN A 839 -14.43 -9.16 30.92
C GLN A 839 -13.63 -7.93 30.48
N THR A 840 -13.15 -7.81 29.24
CA THR A 840 -12.51 -6.59 28.73
C THR A 840 -13.41 -5.85 27.75
N SER A 841 -12.99 -4.66 27.31
CA SER A 841 -13.57 -3.84 26.24
C SER A 841 -14.95 -3.20 26.43
N SER A 842 -16.05 -3.85 26.04
CA SER A 842 -17.34 -3.18 25.77
C SER A 842 -17.87 -2.47 27.02
N GLY A 843 -18.04 -1.15 26.91
CA GLY A 843 -18.50 -0.30 28.01
C GLY A 843 -17.50 -0.16 29.17
N LYS A 844 -16.33 -0.81 29.11
CA LYS A 844 -15.29 -0.75 30.14
C LYS A 844 -14.24 0.28 29.78
N GLY A 845 -13.75 0.99 30.79
CA GLY A 845 -12.62 1.89 30.61
C GLY A 845 -11.36 1.13 30.17
N GLY A 846 -10.63 1.69 29.20
CA GLY A 846 -9.36 1.13 28.74
C GLY A 846 -8.60 2.05 27.79
N LEU A 847 -7.56 1.50 27.17
CA LEU A 847 -6.77 2.15 26.13
C LEU A 847 -7.07 1.50 24.78
N PRO A 848 -7.32 2.25 23.70
CA PRO A 848 -7.67 1.70 22.40
C PRO A 848 -6.64 0.68 21.92
N SER A 849 -7.05 -0.45 21.35
CA SER A 849 -6.12 -1.43 20.77
C SER A 849 -5.65 -1.05 19.36
N ASN A 850 -6.49 -0.33 18.63
CA ASN A 850 -6.23 0.16 17.27
C ASN A 850 -6.44 1.66 17.15
N SER A 851 -5.80 2.25 16.14
CA SER A 851 -6.03 3.63 15.74
C SER A 851 -6.87 3.77 14.48
N ASP A 852 -6.80 2.81 13.55
CA ASP A 852 -7.72 2.67 12.41
C ASP A 852 -7.86 1.17 12.14
N ALA A 853 -9.07 0.68 11.87
CA ALA A 853 -9.29 -0.68 11.41
C ALA A 853 -10.46 -0.67 10.45
N SER A 854 -10.35 -1.37 9.32
CA SER A 854 -11.40 -1.30 8.29
C SER A 854 -11.38 -2.47 7.32
N ILE A 855 -12.48 -2.59 6.59
CA ILE A 855 -12.62 -3.39 5.38
C ILE A 855 -12.64 -2.41 4.20
N ASN A 856 -11.75 -2.57 3.23
CA ASN A 856 -11.78 -1.87 1.96
C ASN A 856 -12.18 -2.86 0.86
N TYR A 857 -13.10 -2.49 -0.04
CA TYR A 857 -13.55 -3.36 -1.12
C TYR A 857 -14.12 -2.60 -2.31
N MET A 858 -14.36 -3.32 -3.40
CA MET A 858 -15.08 -2.87 -4.59
C MET A 858 -16.51 -3.43 -4.61
N ALA A 859 -17.48 -2.57 -4.91
CA ALA A 859 -18.85 -2.95 -5.24
C ALA A 859 -19.37 -2.07 -6.38
N ASP A 860 -19.91 -2.68 -7.45
CA ASP A 860 -20.22 -2.00 -8.72
C ASP A 860 -19.08 -1.10 -9.21
N SER A 861 -17.85 -1.59 -9.04
CA SER A 861 -16.61 -0.89 -9.36
C SER A 861 -16.39 0.45 -8.65
N ARG A 862 -16.93 0.57 -7.43
CA ARG A 862 -16.69 1.71 -6.55
C ARG A 862 -16.04 1.28 -5.25
N GLN A 863 -15.19 2.16 -4.74
CA GLN A 863 -14.46 1.91 -3.50
C GLN A 863 -15.33 2.17 -2.30
N GLN A 864 -15.39 1.16 -1.44
CA GLN A 864 -16.07 1.21 -0.17
C GLN A 864 -15.06 0.99 0.96
N LYS A 865 -15.26 1.69 2.08
CA LYS A 865 -14.50 1.50 3.32
C LYS A 865 -15.50 1.34 4.48
N LEU A 866 -15.46 0.20 5.17
CA LEU A 866 -16.26 -0.08 6.36
C LEU A 866 -15.33 -0.09 7.58
N PRO A 867 -15.43 0.89 8.49
CA PRO A 867 -14.60 0.94 9.68
C PRO A 867 -15.06 -0.07 10.74
N TYR A 868 -14.11 -0.72 11.39
CA TYR A 868 -14.37 -1.58 12.54
C TYR A 868 -14.50 -0.76 13.83
N PRO A 869 -15.26 -1.27 14.82
CA PRO A 869 -15.27 -0.72 16.18
C PRO A 869 -13.89 -0.71 16.85
N HIS A 870 -13.75 0.10 17.91
CA HIS A 870 -12.51 0.28 18.66
C HIS A 870 -12.52 -0.45 20.02
N PRO A 871 -12.02 -1.70 20.09
CA PRO A 871 -11.80 -2.36 21.39
C PRO A 871 -10.74 -1.65 22.23
N VAL A 872 -10.81 -1.85 23.56
CA VAL A 872 -9.81 -1.34 24.50
C VAL A 872 -9.14 -2.44 25.31
N ILE A 873 -7.88 -2.22 25.68
CA ILE A 873 -7.11 -3.04 26.61
C ILE A 873 -7.05 -2.38 27.99
N GLN A 874 -6.75 -3.17 29.02
CA GLN A 874 -6.37 -2.69 30.35
C GLN A 874 -4.98 -3.18 30.74
N VAL A 875 -4.26 -2.39 31.53
CA VAL A 875 -2.96 -2.81 32.10
C VAL A 875 -3.12 -3.27 33.54
N LYS A 876 -2.36 -4.30 33.94
CA LYS A 876 -2.28 -4.79 35.32
C LYS A 876 -0.98 -4.32 35.96
N THR A 877 -1.06 -3.38 36.90
CA THR A 877 0.12 -2.83 37.57
C THR A 877 0.41 -3.50 38.91
N ILE A 878 1.69 -3.48 39.32
CA ILE A 878 2.17 -4.01 40.59
C ILE A 878 2.51 -2.83 41.52
N PRO A 879 1.86 -2.69 42.70
CA PRO A 879 2.25 -1.68 43.67
C PRO A 879 3.46 -2.15 44.50
N VAL A 880 4.32 -1.21 44.91
CA VAL A 880 5.40 -1.45 45.87
C VAL A 880 5.38 -0.38 46.96
N SER A 881 5.53 -0.79 48.21
CA SER A 881 5.56 0.11 49.36
C SER A 881 6.91 0.07 50.07
N PHE A 882 7.35 1.23 50.54
CA PHE A 882 8.55 1.40 51.34
C PHE A 882 8.21 2.12 52.65
N THR A 883 8.78 1.67 53.76
CA THR A 883 8.72 2.39 55.04
C THR A 883 10.10 2.92 55.40
N LYS A 884 10.20 4.23 55.55
CA LYS A 884 11.44 4.91 55.93
C LYS A 884 11.57 5.03 57.44
N VAL A 885 12.70 4.53 57.96
CA VAL A 885 12.96 4.51 59.41
C VAL A 885 14.36 5.03 59.76
N ASP A 886 14.52 5.41 61.02
CA ASP A 886 15.84 5.64 61.62
C ASP A 886 16.63 4.32 61.70
N ALA A 887 17.90 4.34 61.29
CA ALA A 887 18.75 3.15 61.26
C ALA A 887 19.03 2.57 62.66
N SER A 888 19.06 3.41 63.69
CA SER A 888 19.32 3.03 65.09
C SER A 888 18.05 2.70 65.87
N ASP A 889 16.88 3.13 65.39
CA ASP A 889 15.59 2.89 66.03
C ASP A 889 14.46 2.77 64.99
N THR A 890 14.14 1.54 64.59
CA THR A 890 13.17 1.27 63.51
C THR A 890 11.72 1.62 63.88
N SER A 891 11.45 1.94 65.16
CA SER A 891 10.16 2.48 65.61
C SER A 891 9.98 3.94 65.19
N LYS A 892 11.09 4.68 65.01
CA LYS A 892 11.07 6.07 64.54
C LYS A 892 10.88 6.13 63.03
N LYS A 893 9.69 6.54 62.60
CA LYS A 893 9.33 6.74 61.20
C LYS A 893 9.75 8.11 60.68
N LEU A 894 10.20 8.18 59.42
CA LEU A 894 10.73 9.38 58.82
C LEU A 894 9.78 9.96 57.77
N ASP A 895 9.08 11.02 58.17
CA ASP A 895 8.18 11.83 57.33
C ASP A 895 8.96 12.83 56.45
N GLY A 896 8.38 13.21 55.30
CA GLY A 896 8.88 14.25 54.41
C GLY A 896 10.13 13.87 53.61
N VAL A 897 10.49 12.59 53.52
CA VAL A 897 11.61 12.09 52.71
C VAL A 897 11.13 11.91 51.27
N MET A 898 11.83 12.53 50.31
CA MET A 898 11.44 12.52 48.90
C MET A 898 12.21 11.48 48.11
N PHE A 899 11.48 10.79 47.24
CA PHE A 899 11.98 9.71 46.38
C PHE A 899 11.65 9.94 44.91
N GLU A 900 12.54 9.48 44.06
CA GLU A 900 12.31 9.28 42.63
C GLU A 900 12.52 7.80 42.29
N LEU A 901 11.47 7.15 41.79
CA LEU A 901 11.59 5.83 41.18
C LEU A 901 11.94 6.05 39.70
N ARG A 902 13.10 5.57 39.28
CA ARG A 902 13.61 5.73 37.91
C ARG A 902 13.59 4.42 37.14
N MET A 903 13.47 4.51 35.83
CA MET A 903 13.52 3.36 34.92
C MET A 903 14.92 2.73 34.89
N ALA A 904 15.08 1.62 34.17
CA ALA A 904 16.33 0.88 34.04
C ALA A 904 17.52 1.74 33.54
N ASP A 905 17.24 2.82 32.81
CA ASP A 905 18.25 3.79 32.33
C ASP A 905 18.84 4.68 33.44
N LYS A 906 18.31 4.58 34.68
CA LYS A 906 18.68 5.36 35.88
C LYS A 906 18.47 6.88 35.75
N LYS A 907 17.84 7.34 34.66
CA LYS A 907 17.66 8.75 34.31
C LYS A 907 16.19 9.13 34.25
N THR A 908 15.38 8.33 33.55
CA THR A 908 13.96 8.61 33.34
C THR A 908 13.19 8.39 34.64
N VAL A 909 12.58 9.44 35.17
CA VAL A 909 11.75 9.36 36.38
C VAL A 909 10.40 8.75 36.02
N TRP A 910 10.13 7.57 36.59
CA TRP A 910 8.86 6.86 36.44
C TRP A 910 7.78 7.46 37.34
N GLU A 911 8.07 7.53 38.64
CA GLU A 911 7.18 8.08 39.67
C GLU A 911 7.98 8.85 40.72
N LYS A 912 7.33 9.82 41.38
CA LYS A 912 7.86 10.54 42.54
C LYS A 912 7.02 10.24 43.75
N GLY A 913 7.66 10.14 44.91
CA GLY A 913 6.99 9.85 46.17
C GLY A 913 7.55 10.70 47.30
N THR A 914 6.74 10.95 48.32
CA THR A 914 7.20 11.54 49.59
C THR A 914 6.62 10.71 50.71
N THR A 915 7.43 10.41 51.73
CA THR A 915 6.96 9.65 52.88
C THR A 915 5.97 10.47 53.68
N GLY A 916 4.89 9.83 54.14
CA GLY A 916 3.93 10.42 55.06
C GLY A 916 4.39 10.35 56.52
N SER A 917 3.50 10.72 57.44
CA SER A 917 3.76 10.71 58.90
C SER A 917 4.07 9.32 59.47
N ASP A 918 3.60 8.26 58.82
CA ASP A 918 3.90 6.86 59.13
C ASP A 918 5.24 6.39 58.51
N GLY A 919 5.95 7.27 57.82
CA GLY A 919 7.18 7.01 57.08
C GLY A 919 6.95 6.22 55.79
N LYS A 920 5.70 5.99 55.37
CA LYS A 920 5.39 5.13 54.21
C LYS A 920 5.34 5.94 52.92
N VAL A 921 5.81 5.33 51.84
CA VAL A 921 5.64 5.79 50.46
C VAL A 921 5.28 4.60 49.57
N THR A 922 4.35 4.78 48.64
CA THR A 922 3.87 3.71 47.74
C THR A 922 3.93 4.19 46.30
N PHE A 923 4.52 3.35 45.44
CA PHE A 923 4.51 3.51 43.98
C PHE A 923 3.57 2.47 43.40
N LYS A 924 2.62 2.89 42.55
CA LYS A 924 1.43 2.07 42.24
C LYS A 924 1.48 1.39 40.88
N TYR A 925 2.32 1.88 39.97
CA TYR A 925 2.17 1.58 38.55
C TYR A 925 3.37 0.82 37.98
N LEU A 926 4.00 -0.06 38.75
CA LEU A 926 5.13 -0.85 38.22
C LEU A 926 4.61 -1.93 37.26
N GLN A 927 5.43 -2.23 36.25
CA GLN A 927 5.16 -3.22 35.22
C GLN A 927 5.95 -4.51 35.52
N LYS A 928 5.35 -5.66 35.19
CA LYS A 928 6.03 -6.96 35.30
C LYS A 928 7.22 -7.07 34.35
N GLY A 929 8.22 -7.85 34.75
CA GLY A 929 9.43 -8.06 33.96
C GLY A 929 10.34 -6.83 33.80
N LYS A 930 10.09 -5.75 34.55
CA LYS A 930 10.89 -4.52 34.51
C LYS A 930 11.73 -4.33 35.77
N THR A 931 12.81 -3.58 35.63
CA THR A 931 13.68 -3.15 36.72
C THR A 931 13.62 -1.64 36.86
N TYR A 932 13.50 -1.18 38.10
CA TYR A 932 13.48 0.21 38.50
C TYR A 932 14.58 0.50 39.53
N TYR A 933 14.89 1.78 39.72
CA TYR A 933 15.88 2.24 40.69
C TYR A 933 15.28 3.33 41.57
N LEU A 934 15.14 3.06 42.86
CA LEU A 934 14.61 4.00 43.84
C LEU A 934 15.75 4.89 44.36
N TYR A 935 15.67 6.19 44.08
CA TYR A 935 16.59 7.20 44.58
C TYR A 935 15.94 7.99 45.70
N GLU A 936 16.61 8.10 46.85
CA GLU A 936 16.31 9.16 47.81
C GLU A 936 16.90 10.47 47.29
N THR A 937 16.07 11.47 47.04
CA THR A 937 16.50 12.76 46.46
C THR A 937 16.55 13.87 47.49
N LYS A 938 15.77 13.74 48.56
CA LYS A 938 15.81 14.65 49.70
C LYS A 938 15.54 13.89 50.98
N THR A 939 16.44 14.03 51.94
CA THR A 939 16.32 13.40 53.25
C THR A 939 15.72 14.33 54.30
N ARG A 940 15.32 13.78 55.45
CA ARG A 940 14.84 14.55 56.60
C ARG A 940 16.02 15.26 57.27
N ILE A 941 15.81 16.49 57.76
CA ILE A 941 16.84 17.26 58.48
C ILE A 941 17.45 16.42 59.61
N GLY A 942 18.79 16.38 59.67
CA GLY A 942 19.54 15.61 60.65
C GLY A 942 19.93 14.19 60.19
N TYR A 943 19.56 13.77 58.98
CA TYR A 943 19.93 12.49 58.38
C TYR A 943 20.84 12.66 57.16
N THR A 944 21.65 11.64 56.86
CA THR A 944 22.52 11.58 55.68
C THR A 944 21.72 11.12 54.46
N LEU A 945 21.92 11.78 53.32
CA LEU A 945 21.36 11.32 52.04
C LEU A 945 22.15 10.10 51.53
N PRO A 946 21.51 8.96 51.24
CA PRO A 946 22.18 7.80 50.64
C PRO A 946 22.80 8.10 49.27
N GLU A 947 23.99 7.56 49.02
CA GLU A 947 24.70 7.74 47.73
C GLU A 947 24.21 6.79 46.64
N ASN A 948 23.84 5.56 47.02
CA ASN A 948 23.43 4.50 46.10
C ASN A 948 21.90 4.30 46.13
N PRO A 949 21.26 4.03 44.97
CA PRO A 949 19.85 3.69 44.90
C PRO A 949 19.57 2.24 45.31
N TRP A 950 18.31 1.93 45.59
CA TRP A 950 17.81 0.56 45.70
C TRP A 950 17.34 0.07 44.33
N GLU A 951 17.83 -1.08 43.88
CA GLU A 951 17.32 -1.76 42.69
C GLU A 951 16.01 -2.48 43.05
N VAL A 952 14.95 -2.23 42.27
CA VAL A 952 13.62 -2.80 42.45
C VAL A 952 13.30 -3.60 41.19
N LYS A 953 13.42 -4.93 41.27
CA LYS A 953 13.15 -5.83 40.16
C LYS A 953 11.77 -6.46 40.32
N VAL A 954 10.92 -6.32 39.30
CA VAL A 954 9.63 -7.00 39.19
C VAL A 954 9.79 -8.14 38.20
N ASP A 955 9.66 -9.39 38.64
CA ASP A 955 9.78 -10.53 37.73
C ASP A 955 8.50 -10.74 36.87
N SER A 956 8.52 -11.76 36.00
CA SER A 956 7.39 -12.12 35.13
C SER A 956 6.16 -12.60 35.91
N ASN A 957 6.32 -13.02 37.16
CA ASN A 957 5.22 -13.43 38.02
C ASN A 957 4.68 -12.25 38.86
N GLY A 958 5.29 -11.06 38.74
CA GLY A 958 4.95 -9.89 39.53
C GLY A 958 5.59 -9.86 40.93
N LYS A 959 6.48 -10.81 41.25
CA LYS A 959 7.19 -10.80 42.53
C LYS A 959 8.29 -9.74 42.51
N ILE A 960 8.31 -8.93 43.56
CA ILE A 960 9.28 -7.85 43.73
C ILE A 960 10.50 -8.35 44.51
N THR A 961 11.68 -7.99 44.05
CA THR A 961 12.94 -8.11 44.79
C THR A 961 13.58 -6.73 44.89
N VAL A 962 13.98 -6.33 46.10
CA VAL A 962 14.65 -5.06 46.35
C VAL A 962 16.06 -5.33 46.85
N THR A 963 17.06 -4.75 46.20
CA THR A 963 18.48 -4.96 46.53
C THR A 963 19.21 -3.63 46.66
N HIS A 964 20.10 -3.53 47.63
CA HIS A 964 20.99 -2.37 47.82
C HIS A 964 22.46 -2.81 47.79
N PRO A 965 23.39 -2.05 47.19
CA PRO A 965 24.80 -2.45 47.09
C PRO A 965 25.49 -2.73 48.44
N ILE A 966 25.04 -2.08 49.51
CA ILE A 966 25.62 -2.22 50.86
C ILE A 966 24.78 -3.12 51.76
N GLU A 967 23.44 -3.08 51.63
CA GLU A 967 22.53 -3.80 52.55
C GLU A 967 22.18 -5.21 52.04
N GLY A 968 22.50 -5.53 50.78
CA GLY A 968 22.13 -6.78 50.13
C GLY A 968 20.64 -6.82 49.77
N ASN A 969 20.05 -8.01 49.79
CA ASN A 969 18.62 -8.20 49.51
C ASN A 969 17.77 -7.82 50.72
N LEU A 970 16.80 -6.93 50.50
CA LEU A 970 15.88 -6.50 51.55
C LEU A 970 14.71 -7.48 51.68
N ALA A 971 14.40 -7.83 52.93
CA ALA A 971 13.18 -8.56 53.26
C ALA A 971 11.98 -7.61 53.24
N SER A 972 10.87 -8.06 52.66
CA SER A 972 9.58 -7.40 52.83
C SER A 972 8.87 -7.92 54.09
N LYS A 973 8.13 -7.04 54.74
CA LYS A 973 7.15 -7.38 55.78
C LYS A 973 5.80 -6.83 55.32
N ASP A 974 4.81 -7.69 55.14
CA ASP A 974 3.47 -7.32 54.63
C ASP A 974 3.56 -6.49 53.33
N GLU A 975 4.31 -7.00 52.35
CA GLU A 975 4.55 -6.36 51.03
C GLU A 975 5.21 -4.96 51.09
N THR A 976 5.79 -4.62 52.25
CA THR A 976 6.45 -3.33 52.47
C THR A 976 7.93 -3.55 52.81
N TYR A 977 8.81 -2.83 52.12
CA TYR A 977 10.26 -2.90 52.35
C TYR A 977 10.71 -1.81 53.33
N ILE A 978 11.55 -2.18 54.30
CA ILE A 978 12.08 -1.22 55.29
C ILE A 978 13.42 -0.67 54.79
N ILE A 979 13.49 0.65 54.60
CA ILE A 979 14.70 1.35 54.16
C ILE A 979 15.17 2.34 55.24
N LYS A 980 16.48 2.35 55.56
CA LYS A 980 17.04 2.99 56.75
C LYS A 980 17.82 4.26 56.43
N ASN A 981 17.75 5.29 57.28
CA ASN A 981 18.62 6.46 57.20
C ASN A 981 19.43 6.62 58.47
N HIS A 982 20.69 7.01 58.30
CA HIS A 982 21.61 7.27 59.40
C HIS A 982 21.60 8.75 59.73
N LYS A 983 21.70 9.08 61.03
CA LYS A 983 21.83 10.48 61.46
C LYS A 983 23.17 11.05 61.01
N ILE A 984 23.21 12.34 60.68
CA ILE A 984 24.46 13.06 60.41
C ILE A 984 25.30 13.00 61.70
N TYR A 985 26.36 12.20 61.66
CA TYR A 985 27.27 12.06 62.79
C TYR A 985 27.98 13.40 63.02
N ARG A 986 27.65 14.10 64.11
CA ARG A 986 28.52 15.15 64.64
C ARG A 986 29.65 14.45 65.39
N LEU A 987 30.86 14.48 64.83
CA LEU A 987 32.05 14.17 65.61
C LEU A 987 32.00 15.00 66.91
N PRO A 988 32.21 14.40 68.10
CA PRO A 988 32.56 15.20 69.26
C PRO A 988 33.83 15.98 68.89
N SER A 989 33.87 17.26 69.25
CA SER A 989 35.09 18.06 69.22
C SER A 989 36.09 17.46 70.23
N SER A 990 36.77 16.38 69.88
CA SER A 990 37.83 15.75 70.67
C SER A 990 39.21 16.15 70.14
N GLY A 991 39.37 17.45 69.88
CA GLY A 991 40.66 18.10 69.65
C GLY A 991 40.78 19.30 70.58
N GLY A 992 40.96 19.04 71.88
CA GLY A 992 41.32 20.08 72.84
C GLY A 992 42.62 20.79 72.45
N ARG A 993 42.88 21.96 73.05
CA ARG A 993 43.97 22.93 72.79
C ARG A 993 45.42 22.39 72.67
N GLY A 994 45.67 21.09 72.81
CA GLY A 994 47.00 20.47 72.75
C GLY A 994 47.64 20.44 71.36
N SER A 995 46.89 20.25 70.27
CA SER A 995 47.49 20.15 68.92
C SER A 995 48.04 21.48 68.40
N GLN A 996 47.45 22.61 68.81
CA GLN A 996 47.94 23.95 68.47
C GLN A 996 49.30 24.24 69.12
N VAL A 997 49.54 23.74 70.33
CA VAL A 997 50.84 23.90 71.02
C VAL A 997 51.95 23.15 70.27
N PHE A 998 51.69 21.92 69.80
CA PHE A 998 52.68 21.16 69.02
C PHE A 998 52.97 21.80 67.65
N ILE A 999 51.98 22.38 66.98
CA ILE A 999 52.17 23.09 65.71
C ILE A 999 53.00 24.37 65.91
N VAL A 1000 52.77 25.12 66.99
CA VAL A 1000 53.54 26.34 67.32
C VAL A 1000 54.99 26.01 67.72
N ILE A 1001 55.20 24.99 68.56
CA ILE A 1001 56.54 24.55 68.95
C ILE A 1001 57.30 24.00 67.74
N GLY A 1002 56.64 23.18 66.91
CA GLY A 1002 57.25 22.63 65.69
C GLY A 1002 57.65 23.72 64.68
N SER A 1003 56.79 24.72 64.48
CA SER A 1003 57.11 25.84 63.59
C SER A 1003 58.22 26.73 64.14
N MET A 1004 58.28 26.98 65.46
CA MET A 1004 59.41 27.67 66.10
C MET A 1004 60.74 26.93 65.92
N MET A 1005 60.77 25.60 66.07
CA MET A 1005 61.98 24.80 65.85
C MET A 1005 62.46 24.90 64.40
N VAL A 1006 61.57 24.83 63.42
CA VAL A 1006 61.92 24.96 62.00
C VAL A 1006 62.49 26.36 61.69
N THR A 1007 61.87 27.43 62.19
CA THR A 1007 62.39 28.80 61.99
C THR A 1007 63.75 29.02 62.66
N THR A 1008 63.95 28.47 63.85
CA THR A 1008 65.23 28.57 64.58
C THR A 1008 66.35 27.83 63.84
N THR A 1009 66.02 26.65 63.29
CA THR A 1009 66.96 25.83 62.50
C THR A 1009 67.34 26.53 61.19
N ILE A 1010 66.39 27.17 60.50
CA ILE A 1010 66.65 27.95 59.29
C ILE A 1010 67.51 29.18 59.58
N LEU A 1011 67.27 29.89 60.69
CA LEU A 1011 68.07 31.05 61.11
C LEU A 1011 69.50 30.66 61.49
N LEU A 1012 69.70 29.54 62.20
CA LEU A 1012 71.01 29.01 62.53
C LEU A 1012 71.76 28.52 61.28
N TYR A 1013 71.07 27.88 60.34
CA TYR A 1013 71.63 27.48 59.06
C TYR A 1013 72.08 28.69 58.21
N LYS A 1014 71.25 29.75 58.13
CA LYS A 1014 71.63 31.01 57.45
C LYS A 1014 72.78 31.74 58.14
N ARG A 1015 72.88 31.68 59.48
CA ARG A 1015 73.99 32.27 60.24
C ARG A 1015 75.29 31.47 60.06
N HIS A 1016 75.20 30.13 59.94
CA HIS A 1016 76.34 29.29 59.64
C HIS A 1016 76.82 29.47 58.19
N SER A 1017 75.90 29.60 57.21
CA SER A 1017 76.28 29.79 55.80
C SER A 1017 76.87 31.18 55.52
N ARG A 1018 76.52 32.21 56.31
CA ARG A 1018 77.12 33.56 56.21
C ARG A 1018 78.52 33.67 56.83
N LYS A 1019 78.93 32.77 57.72
CA LYS A 1019 80.29 32.72 58.28
C LYS A 1019 81.32 31.96 57.42
N LYS A 1020 80.91 31.42 56.27
CA LYS A 1020 81.81 30.73 55.30
C LYS A 1020 82.08 31.55 54.03
N VAL A 1021 81.71 32.83 54.00
CA VAL A 1021 81.96 33.76 52.88
C VAL A 1021 82.85 34.96 53.29
N GLU A 1022 83.30 35.00 54.55
CA GLU A 1022 84.41 35.87 55.00
C GLU A 1022 85.39 35.02 55.80
N ASN A 1023 86.20 34.24 55.08
CA ASN A 1023 87.59 33.83 55.38
C ASN A 1023 88.11 32.94 54.26
#